data_AF-A0A9P4X5W2-F1
#
_entry.id   AF-A0A9P4X5W2-F1
#
_cell.length_a   1.000
_cell.length_b   1.000
_cell.length_c   1.000
_cell.angle_alpha   90.00
_cell.angle_beta   90.00
_cell.angle_gamma   90.00
#
_symmetry.space_group_name_H-M   'P 1'
#
loop_
_entity.id
_entity.type
_entity.pdbx_description
1 polymer ?
#
loop_
_entity_poly.entity_id
_entity_poly.type
_entity_poly.pdbx_seq_one_letter_code
_entity_poly.pdbx_strand_id
1 'polypeptide(L)'
;MEFDTLQVRFGEIAHVVSSNFQKLPGSAMLARYIQSSYQNDPVRSAIELILVLFFIRYLMSPSYSTHKQNFVKLREGEIEELIDEWTPEPLVADQTLIEEIENEKLPVIVGPTGPKVKLSNGRTAINLASYNFYNFNANDQIKEKAIQTLRTYGVGPCGPPQFYGTQDVHEKAEADISSFLGTEACIVYAQTFSTVSSVIPSFCKRGDVIIADAAANYSIRKGLQISRSNIRWFKHGDMGDLEKVMKSVVNEQAKSGKLTRRFVVTEGLFETTGDVTDLPRLVELKEKYKFRIILDETWSFGVLGRTGRGLTEAQNVDPQQVDMIIGSLSGPLCAGGGFCAGSKDVIVHQRITSSAYTYSAALPAMLAMTASESVKLLQSNPDVLVQCRENIRALRAQLDPRSDWVVCTSSLDNPILLLALKPEVIKARRLTVDDQEKILMECVEESLANGVMITRLKTRPYANAMGAKDGDWTLQPSLKQLVVNLLLARFATEMPRLLSTALSLRRDPRLLKIPPYISAFCIAIGVVWLLLLPLDDYSRRTYVSENALLPGQVHTYFGGSEQSIFRAFRHEVDLLASKNNFESVAFPSWRDDFRGTQKANTETRVNDKLESILTGFGVKVGRQNYTYHSAGEIYSGENVYGILQAPRGDATEAIVLVAAWKSIDEQLNRNGVALVLTLARYFKRWSLWSKDIILLLPPDSTTGTQAWVDAYHDAHDSKYIAPLPLKSGALQGALAIDYPFEHRYHELHIIYDGTNGQLPNLDLINSIVNIAGGQMGIETTVQQMAGHTDSYQDRLQTMLRGMLYQGLGYPTGPHSSFIPYHVDAITLQPAGEGWHDEMAMGRVVEGSFRSLNNLLEHLHQSFFFYLLMQKNRFVSIGTYLPSAMLVAANFTIMAIFLWVKSGQPIAKREATDKPKGDISEGKGVSITTPSSPPTVERNLLSPLALVATCHSISAIPLFVFNHLGIKTLPLAFLLFSVSSTALPAIFSFVIASVQKPTAQFFQLTKSFSLLILGVSLATLSTLNFSLAFLVGLLASPLTFIQPTKNLVTRLFLVILLILTSPPVVISSAAWTSGVTMSEVLKAASLGWNVWGMYTPIIIWCVWWPAWLIGTTNTLSSTFKI
;
A
#
# COMPACT_ATOMS: atom_id res chain seq x y z
N MET A 1 8.75 -12.28 -56.59
CA MET A 1 8.16 -11.08 -55.99
C MET A 1 9.20 -10.56 -55.03
N GLU A 2 9.82 -9.42 -55.34
CA GLU A 2 11.06 -8.99 -54.70
C GLU A 2 10.82 -8.49 -53.27
N PHE A 3 11.81 -8.67 -52.39
CA PHE A 3 11.69 -8.38 -50.96
C PHE A 3 11.28 -6.91 -50.70
N ASP A 4 11.77 -5.99 -51.52
CA ASP A 4 11.43 -4.56 -51.48
C ASP A 4 9.93 -4.32 -51.69
N THR A 5 9.28 -5.07 -52.58
CA THR A 5 7.82 -4.94 -52.83
C THR A 5 6.97 -5.42 -51.64
N LEU A 6 7.49 -6.38 -50.86
CA LEU A 6 6.88 -6.79 -49.60
C LEU A 6 7.12 -5.76 -48.51
N GLN A 7 8.34 -5.20 -48.41
CA GLN A 7 8.69 -4.21 -47.40
C GLN A 7 7.91 -2.91 -47.58
N VAL A 8 7.73 -2.43 -48.82
CA VAL A 8 6.88 -1.26 -49.12
C VAL A 8 5.42 -1.53 -48.73
N ARG A 9 4.84 -2.67 -49.12
CA ARG A 9 3.46 -3.03 -48.74
C ARG A 9 3.28 -3.18 -47.23
N PHE A 10 4.27 -3.74 -46.51
CA PHE A 10 4.21 -3.84 -45.06
C PHE A 10 4.28 -2.46 -44.39
N GLY A 11 5.09 -1.55 -44.95
CA GLY A 11 5.13 -0.15 -44.57
C GLY A 11 3.78 0.54 -44.77
N GLU A 12 3.16 0.41 -45.94
CA GLU A 12 1.83 0.96 -46.23
C GLU A 12 0.75 0.42 -45.28
N ILE A 13 0.70 -0.90 -45.07
CA ILE A 13 -0.26 -1.53 -44.14
C ILE A 13 -0.02 -1.05 -42.71
N ALA A 14 1.23 -1.02 -42.23
CA ALA A 14 1.55 -0.50 -40.90
C ALA A 14 1.18 0.99 -40.74
N HIS A 15 1.36 1.80 -41.78
CA HIS A 15 1.01 3.22 -41.77
C HIS A 15 -0.52 3.43 -41.79
N VAL A 16 -1.28 2.57 -42.48
CA VAL A 16 -2.75 2.56 -42.46
C VAL A 16 -3.29 2.09 -41.10
N VAL A 17 -2.71 1.04 -40.52
CA VAL A 17 -3.08 0.55 -39.18
C VAL A 17 -2.76 1.61 -38.12
N SER A 18 -1.56 2.19 -38.14
CA SER A 18 -1.15 3.25 -37.21
C SER A 18 -2.04 4.49 -37.32
N SER A 19 -2.29 4.99 -38.54
CA SER A 19 -3.15 6.18 -38.74
C SER A 19 -4.63 5.94 -38.42
N ASN A 20 -5.11 4.69 -38.40
CA ASN A 20 -6.45 4.36 -37.90
C ASN A 20 -6.46 4.11 -36.39
N PHE A 21 -5.40 3.53 -35.83
CA PHE A 21 -5.23 3.37 -34.38
C PHE A 21 -5.19 4.74 -33.69
N GLN A 22 -4.41 5.70 -34.22
CA GLN A 22 -4.30 7.09 -33.73
C GLN A 22 -5.64 7.88 -33.72
N LYS A 23 -6.70 7.40 -34.40
CA LYS A 23 -8.04 8.01 -34.36
C LYS A 23 -8.90 7.51 -33.19
N LEU A 24 -8.49 6.45 -32.50
CA LEU A 24 -9.19 5.96 -31.31
C LEU A 24 -8.87 6.84 -30.09
N PRO A 25 -9.85 7.27 -29.28
CA PRO A 25 -9.60 8.07 -28.10
C PRO A 25 -8.70 7.31 -27.10
N GLY A 26 -7.61 7.95 -26.66
CA GLY A 26 -6.60 7.36 -25.75
C GLY A 26 -5.46 6.59 -26.46
N SER A 27 -5.58 6.27 -27.75
CA SER A 27 -4.54 5.54 -28.50
C SER A 27 -3.21 6.28 -28.57
N ALA A 28 -3.23 7.61 -28.67
CA ALA A 28 -2.02 8.45 -28.67
C ALA A 28 -1.24 8.34 -27.36
N MET A 29 -1.93 8.11 -26.23
CA MET A 29 -1.30 7.93 -24.92
C MET A 29 -0.63 6.56 -24.82
N LEU A 30 -1.31 5.52 -25.32
CA LEU A 30 -0.75 4.16 -25.41
C LEU A 30 0.41 4.05 -26.42
N ALA A 31 0.33 4.78 -27.53
CA ALA A 31 1.41 4.91 -28.51
C ALA A 31 2.61 5.68 -27.94
N ARG A 32 2.40 6.81 -27.24
CA ARG A 32 3.47 7.52 -26.51
C ARG A 32 4.14 6.66 -25.45
N TYR A 33 3.37 5.84 -24.72
CA TYR A 33 3.95 4.88 -23.76
C TYR A 33 4.89 3.88 -24.45
N ILE A 34 4.43 3.27 -25.54
CA ILE A 34 5.26 2.32 -26.33
C ILE A 34 6.48 3.03 -26.96
N GLN A 35 6.32 4.27 -27.42
CA GLN A 35 7.39 5.05 -28.05
C GLN A 35 8.43 5.56 -27.03
N SER A 36 8.02 5.92 -25.82
CA SER A 36 8.93 6.30 -24.72
C SER A 36 9.66 5.10 -24.11
N SER A 37 9.04 3.91 -24.09
CA SER A 37 9.72 2.62 -23.89
C SER A 37 10.77 2.32 -24.97
N TYR A 38 10.70 2.97 -26.13
CA TYR A 38 11.58 2.81 -27.29
C TYR A 38 12.66 3.90 -27.45
N GLN A 39 13.12 4.54 -26.36
CA GLN A 39 14.18 5.58 -26.35
C GLN A 39 15.57 5.10 -26.87
N ASN A 40 15.69 4.82 -28.17
CA ASN A 40 16.90 4.43 -28.91
C ASN A 40 17.74 3.26 -28.36
N ASP A 41 17.28 2.60 -27.30
CA ASP A 41 17.85 1.37 -26.76
C ASP A 41 16.98 0.17 -27.15
N PRO A 42 17.26 -0.47 -28.31
CA PRO A 42 16.52 -1.66 -28.73
C PRO A 42 16.75 -2.84 -27.78
N VAL A 43 17.78 -2.81 -26.91
CA VAL A 43 17.99 -3.82 -25.87
C VAL A 43 17.05 -3.56 -24.70
N ARG A 44 16.85 -2.31 -24.26
CA ARG A 44 15.81 -1.96 -23.27
C ARG A 44 14.43 -2.34 -23.76
N SER A 45 14.04 -1.96 -24.97
CA SER A 45 12.70 -2.28 -25.48
C SER A 45 12.55 -3.75 -25.83
N ALA A 46 13.62 -4.45 -26.23
CA ALA A 46 13.61 -5.90 -26.30
C ALA A 46 13.49 -6.52 -24.89
N ILE A 47 14.13 -5.97 -23.85
CA ILE A 47 13.99 -6.44 -22.46
C ILE A 47 12.59 -6.14 -21.93
N GLU A 48 11.99 -4.98 -22.22
CA GLU A 48 10.63 -4.62 -21.82
C GLU A 48 9.60 -5.41 -22.61
N LEU A 49 9.80 -5.66 -23.91
CA LEU A 49 8.98 -6.58 -24.70
C LEU A 49 9.17 -8.03 -24.25
N ILE A 50 10.38 -8.46 -23.88
CA ILE A 50 10.66 -9.78 -23.29
C ILE A 50 10.06 -9.85 -21.90
N LEU A 51 10.04 -8.78 -21.10
CA LEU A 51 9.42 -8.73 -19.78
C LEU A 51 7.89 -8.71 -19.89
N VAL A 52 7.31 -8.01 -20.86
CA VAL A 52 5.87 -8.02 -21.14
C VAL A 52 5.45 -9.35 -21.74
N LEU A 53 6.21 -9.91 -22.69
CA LEU A 53 5.99 -11.27 -23.19
C LEU A 53 6.27 -12.32 -22.12
N PHE A 54 7.20 -12.11 -21.19
CA PHE A 54 7.45 -12.97 -20.04
C PHE A 54 6.33 -12.82 -19.01
N PHE A 55 5.78 -11.62 -18.80
CA PHE A 55 4.70 -11.36 -17.85
C PHE A 55 3.35 -11.87 -18.37
N ILE A 56 3.08 -11.68 -19.67
CA ILE A 56 1.98 -12.32 -20.40
C ILE A 56 2.20 -13.84 -20.42
N ARG A 57 3.40 -14.33 -20.73
CA ARG A 57 3.74 -15.75 -20.63
C ARG A 57 3.76 -16.26 -19.20
N TYR A 58 3.85 -15.43 -18.16
CA TYR A 58 3.84 -15.81 -16.74
C TYR A 58 2.41 -15.87 -16.21
N LEU A 59 1.56 -14.92 -16.62
CA LEU A 59 0.11 -14.93 -16.42
C LEU A 59 -0.60 -16.03 -17.21
N MET A 60 -0.10 -16.36 -18.41
CA MET A 60 -0.63 -17.43 -19.26
C MET A 60 0.14 -18.75 -19.14
N SER A 61 1.32 -18.79 -18.50
CA SER A 61 1.92 -20.07 -18.11
C SER A 61 1.24 -20.55 -16.84
N PRO A 62 0.83 -21.82 -16.76
CA PRO A 62 0.62 -22.43 -15.45
C PRO A 62 1.92 -22.29 -14.62
N SER A 63 1.76 -21.98 -13.34
CA SER A 63 2.88 -21.77 -12.41
C SER A 63 3.88 -22.94 -12.48
N TYR A 64 5.14 -22.65 -12.79
CA TYR A 64 6.13 -23.71 -13.00
C TYR A 64 6.46 -24.46 -11.70
N SER A 65 6.21 -25.77 -11.72
CA SER A 65 6.58 -26.69 -10.64
C SER A 65 8.08 -26.65 -10.33
N THR A 66 8.42 -26.67 -9.05
CA THR A 66 9.80 -26.57 -8.54
C THR A 66 10.57 -27.90 -8.58
N HIS A 67 10.04 -28.92 -9.23
CA HIS A 67 10.62 -30.27 -9.29
C HIS A 67 11.38 -30.56 -10.59
N LYS A 68 12.66 -30.20 -10.66
CA LYS A 68 13.63 -30.96 -11.47
C LYS A 68 14.27 -32.07 -10.62
N GLN A 69 13.50 -33.12 -10.38
CA GLN A 69 14.08 -34.47 -10.27
C GLN A 69 14.14 -35.09 -11.68
N ASN A 70 14.96 -36.13 -11.87
CA ASN A 70 15.15 -36.74 -13.18
C ASN A 70 13.86 -37.47 -13.62
N PHE A 71 13.05 -36.83 -14.46
CA PHE A 71 11.87 -37.45 -15.05
C PHE A 71 12.22 -38.15 -16.36
N VAL A 72 11.68 -39.36 -16.53
CA VAL A 72 11.67 -40.09 -17.80
C VAL A 72 10.90 -39.24 -18.83
N LYS A 73 11.39 -39.16 -20.07
CA LYS A 73 10.66 -38.50 -21.16
C LYS A 73 9.45 -39.34 -21.53
N LEU A 74 8.28 -38.89 -21.11
CA LEU A 74 6.98 -39.48 -21.45
C LEU A 74 6.58 -39.09 -22.88
N ARG A 75 5.74 -39.91 -23.51
CA ARG A 75 5.17 -39.69 -24.85
C ARG A 75 4.01 -38.71 -24.78
N GLU A 76 3.65 -38.09 -25.90
CA GLU A 76 2.61 -37.05 -25.94
C GLU A 76 1.25 -37.55 -25.41
N GLY A 77 0.86 -38.79 -25.71
CA GLY A 77 -0.35 -39.39 -25.12
C GLY A 77 -0.26 -39.70 -23.62
N GLU A 78 0.93 -40.09 -23.12
CA GLU A 78 1.18 -40.26 -21.67
C GLU A 78 1.17 -38.89 -20.95
N ILE A 79 1.49 -37.81 -21.66
CA ILE A 79 1.41 -36.43 -21.16
C ILE A 79 -0.03 -35.91 -21.17
N GLU A 80 -0.84 -36.22 -22.19
CA GLU A 80 -2.28 -35.92 -22.19
C GLU A 80 -3.02 -36.67 -21.08
N GLU A 81 -2.78 -37.97 -20.89
CA GLU A 81 -3.31 -38.74 -19.75
C GLU A 81 -2.96 -38.07 -18.41
N LEU A 82 -1.69 -37.69 -18.20
CA LEU A 82 -1.26 -37.04 -16.96
C LEU A 82 -1.78 -35.61 -16.78
N ILE A 83 -2.15 -34.90 -17.85
CA ILE A 83 -2.77 -33.58 -17.78
C ILE A 83 -4.25 -33.70 -17.43
N ASP A 84 -4.96 -34.66 -18.02
CA ASP A 84 -6.36 -34.97 -17.68
C ASP A 84 -6.48 -35.54 -16.25
N GLU A 85 -5.45 -36.25 -15.74
CA GLU A 85 -5.37 -36.69 -14.33
C GLU A 85 -4.96 -35.58 -13.34
N TRP A 86 -4.34 -34.48 -13.79
CA TRP A 86 -3.74 -33.50 -12.87
C TRP A 86 -4.75 -32.49 -12.30
N THR A 87 -4.91 -32.52 -10.98
CA THR A 87 -5.74 -31.57 -10.23
C THR A 87 -4.86 -30.70 -9.31
N PRO A 88 -5.02 -29.36 -9.30
CA PRO A 88 -4.22 -28.48 -8.46
C PRO A 88 -4.62 -28.61 -6.98
N GLU A 89 -3.63 -28.78 -6.10
CA GLU A 89 -3.85 -28.84 -4.66
C GLU A 89 -4.46 -27.52 -4.13
N PRO A 90 -5.46 -27.58 -3.23
CA PRO A 90 -6.09 -26.39 -2.68
C PRO A 90 -5.15 -25.62 -1.73
N LEU A 91 -5.29 -24.29 -1.68
CA LEU A 91 -4.46 -23.39 -0.83
C LEU A 91 -4.47 -23.76 0.66
N VAL A 92 -5.52 -24.42 1.11
CA VAL A 92 -5.64 -25.07 2.40
C VAL A 92 -6.21 -26.45 2.09
N ALA A 93 -5.59 -27.52 2.60
CA ALA A 93 -6.17 -28.85 2.49
C ALA A 93 -7.56 -28.86 3.14
N ASP A 94 -8.52 -29.59 2.56
CA ASP A 94 -9.84 -29.74 3.17
C ASP A 94 -9.70 -30.26 4.60
N GLN A 95 -10.41 -29.63 5.54
CA GLN A 95 -10.36 -30.06 6.93
C GLN A 95 -10.86 -31.49 7.01
N THR A 96 -10.06 -32.37 7.61
CA THR A 96 -10.53 -33.72 7.89
C THR A 96 -11.66 -33.64 8.91
N LEU A 97 -12.61 -34.58 8.87
CA LEU A 97 -13.71 -34.65 9.85
C LEU A 97 -13.22 -34.60 11.31
N ILE A 98 -12.04 -35.16 11.58
CA ILE A 98 -11.36 -35.13 12.88
C ILE A 98 -10.90 -33.72 13.28
N GLU A 99 -10.44 -32.90 12.33
CA GLU A 99 -10.02 -31.51 12.58
C GLU A 99 -11.21 -30.56 12.70
N GLU A 100 -12.26 -30.78 11.91
CA GLU A 100 -13.54 -30.06 12.04
C GLU A 100 -14.16 -30.32 13.41
N ILE A 101 -14.30 -31.60 13.80
CA ILE A 101 -14.77 -32.02 15.14
C ILE A 101 -13.89 -31.44 16.25
N GLU A 102 -12.55 -31.45 16.09
CA GLU A 102 -11.66 -30.87 17.10
C GLU A 102 -11.89 -29.36 17.23
N ASN A 103 -11.92 -28.62 16.12
CA ASN A 103 -12.13 -27.17 16.08
C ASN A 103 -13.48 -26.76 16.70
N GLU A 104 -14.56 -27.50 16.43
CA GLU A 104 -15.87 -27.27 17.05
C GLU A 104 -15.88 -27.53 18.56
N LYS A 105 -15.11 -28.52 19.04
CA LYS A 105 -15.10 -28.98 20.43
C LYS A 105 -14.04 -28.32 21.32
N LEU A 106 -13.16 -27.46 20.79
CA LEU A 106 -12.10 -26.81 21.57
C LEU A 106 -12.66 -26.03 22.78
N PRO A 107 -12.29 -26.41 24.03
CA PRO A 107 -12.80 -25.74 25.22
C PRO A 107 -12.15 -24.37 25.42
N VAL A 108 -12.96 -23.32 25.52
CA VAL A 108 -12.50 -21.95 25.82
C VAL A 108 -12.46 -21.74 27.33
N ILE A 109 -11.29 -21.41 27.86
CA ILE A 109 -11.09 -21.03 29.28
C ILE A 109 -11.55 -19.59 29.50
N VAL A 110 -12.27 -19.34 30.59
CA VAL A 110 -12.74 -18.02 31.03
C VAL A 110 -12.09 -17.67 32.36
N GLY A 111 -11.25 -16.63 32.37
CA GLY A 111 -10.45 -16.22 33.53
C GLY A 111 -9.00 -16.73 33.47
N PRO A 112 -8.26 -16.68 34.59
CA PRO A 112 -6.85 -17.07 34.62
C PRO A 112 -6.67 -18.58 34.43
N THR A 113 -5.60 -18.97 33.72
CA THR A 113 -5.22 -20.38 33.56
C THR A 113 -4.46 -20.85 34.81
N GLY A 114 -5.08 -21.75 35.57
CA GLY A 114 -4.50 -22.40 36.75
C GLY A 114 -4.83 -23.90 36.81
N PRO A 115 -4.62 -24.57 37.97
CA PRO A 115 -4.88 -26.01 38.13
C PRO A 115 -6.37 -26.36 38.09
N LYS A 116 -7.25 -25.39 38.36
CA LYS A 116 -8.70 -25.46 38.14
C LYS A 116 -9.10 -24.27 37.27
N VAL A 117 -9.84 -24.52 36.20
CA VAL A 117 -10.26 -23.50 35.22
C VAL A 117 -11.76 -23.52 35.03
N LYS A 118 -12.35 -22.35 34.75
CA LYS A 118 -13.74 -22.25 34.31
C LYS A 118 -13.79 -22.26 32.79
N LEU A 119 -14.73 -23.01 32.22
CA LEU A 119 -14.97 -23.10 30.78
C LEU A 119 -16.10 -22.15 30.35
N SER A 120 -16.14 -21.83 29.05
CA SER A 120 -17.19 -21.00 28.42
C SER A 120 -18.61 -21.57 28.60
N ASN A 121 -18.74 -22.90 28.69
CA ASN A 121 -19.99 -23.61 29.00
C ASN A 121 -20.42 -23.51 30.48
N GLY A 122 -19.67 -22.78 31.31
CA GLY A 122 -19.95 -22.55 32.73
C GLY A 122 -19.40 -23.61 33.69
N ARG A 123 -18.98 -24.78 33.20
CA ARG A 123 -18.39 -25.86 34.03
C ARG A 123 -17.01 -25.47 34.54
N THR A 124 -16.59 -26.08 35.65
CA THR A 124 -15.22 -25.99 36.16
C THR A 124 -14.52 -27.32 35.92
N ALA A 125 -13.29 -27.30 35.42
CA ALA A 125 -12.49 -28.49 35.17
C ALA A 125 -11.11 -28.41 35.85
N ILE A 126 -10.54 -29.55 36.21
CA ILE A 126 -9.12 -29.67 36.58
C ILE A 126 -8.31 -29.60 35.29
N ASN A 127 -7.29 -28.75 35.25
CA ASN A 127 -6.48 -28.51 34.06
C ASN A 127 -5.18 -29.32 34.12
N LEU A 128 -5.16 -30.43 33.36
CA LEU A 128 -3.99 -31.25 33.08
C LEU A 128 -3.61 -31.15 31.58
N ALA A 129 -3.92 -30.01 30.95
CA ALA A 129 -3.69 -29.73 29.53
C ALA A 129 -2.80 -28.49 29.28
N SER A 130 -2.26 -27.86 30.33
CA SER A 130 -1.38 -26.68 30.21
C SER A 130 0.00 -26.90 30.82
N TYR A 131 1.04 -26.31 30.20
CA TYR A 131 2.45 -26.38 30.61
C TYR A 131 2.82 -25.55 31.86
N ASN A 132 1.85 -25.19 32.69
CA ASN A 132 2.02 -24.36 33.90
C ASN A 132 2.36 -25.23 35.13
N PHE A 133 3.42 -26.03 35.04
CA PHE A 133 3.74 -27.12 35.98
C PHE A 133 3.76 -26.67 37.46
N TYR A 134 4.36 -25.51 37.72
CA TYR A 134 4.56 -24.98 39.07
C TYR A 134 3.48 -23.98 39.51
N ASN A 135 2.44 -23.78 38.70
CA ASN A 135 1.41 -22.76 38.86
C ASN A 135 1.95 -21.31 39.01
N PHE A 136 3.10 -21.01 38.40
CA PHE A 136 3.74 -19.70 38.47
C PHE A 136 2.92 -18.58 37.80
N ASN A 137 2.04 -18.89 36.84
CA ASN A 137 1.09 -17.90 36.27
C ASN A 137 0.19 -17.22 37.32
N ALA A 138 -0.09 -17.91 38.44
CA ALA A 138 -0.93 -17.38 39.51
C ALA A 138 -0.14 -16.68 40.62
N ASN A 139 1.19 -16.78 40.61
CA ASN A 139 2.08 -16.30 41.67
C ASN A 139 2.03 -14.76 41.81
N ASP A 140 1.72 -14.28 43.02
CA ASP A 140 1.54 -12.86 43.28
C ASP A 140 2.84 -12.03 43.20
N GLN A 141 4.01 -12.63 43.47
CA GLN A 141 5.31 -11.97 43.30
C GLN A 141 5.59 -11.68 41.81
N ILE A 142 5.43 -12.69 40.94
CA ILE A 142 5.55 -12.50 39.48
C ILE A 142 4.54 -11.47 38.99
N LYS A 143 3.29 -11.54 39.47
CA LYS A 143 2.19 -10.65 39.09
C LYS A 143 2.43 -9.20 39.49
N GLU A 144 2.86 -8.92 40.72
CA GLU A 144 3.17 -7.55 41.15
C GLU A 144 4.38 -6.98 40.39
N LYS A 145 5.42 -7.80 40.17
CA LYS A 145 6.55 -7.40 39.30
C LYS A 145 6.11 -7.12 37.87
N ALA A 146 5.17 -7.89 37.32
CA ALA A 146 4.61 -7.67 35.99
C ALA A 146 3.82 -6.36 35.91
N ILE A 147 3.03 -6.04 36.94
CA ILE A 147 2.31 -4.77 37.07
C ILE A 147 3.28 -3.60 37.22
N GLN A 148 4.34 -3.74 38.03
CA GLN A 148 5.40 -2.73 38.17
C GLN A 148 6.09 -2.46 36.83
N THR A 149 6.47 -3.52 36.11
CA THR A 149 7.12 -3.42 34.79
C THR A 149 6.19 -2.77 33.76
N LEU A 150 4.90 -3.12 33.74
CA LEU A 150 3.90 -2.50 32.88
C LEU A 150 3.74 -1.00 33.14
N ARG A 151 3.77 -0.58 34.42
CA ARG A 151 3.70 0.84 34.81
C ARG A 151 4.96 1.62 34.41
N THR A 152 6.12 0.97 34.36
CA THR A 152 7.42 1.62 34.06
C THR A 152 7.74 1.65 32.56
N TYR A 153 7.50 0.54 31.84
CA TYR A 153 7.95 0.34 30.44
C TYR A 153 6.79 0.29 29.43
N GLY A 154 5.54 0.32 29.88
CA GLY A 154 4.37 0.19 29.02
C GLY A 154 4.11 -1.24 28.52
N VAL A 155 3.21 -1.36 27.54
CA VAL A 155 2.72 -2.65 27.02
C VAL A 155 3.73 -3.40 26.14
N GLY A 156 4.75 -2.71 25.62
CA GLY A 156 5.79 -3.27 24.76
C GLY A 156 6.51 -2.18 23.96
N PRO A 157 7.68 -2.49 23.37
CA PRO A 157 8.54 -1.48 22.75
C PRO A 157 8.19 -1.13 21.29
N CYS A 158 7.22 -1.82 20.67
CA CYS A 158 6.68 -1.53 19.33
C CYS A 158 7.69 -1.48 18.16
N GLY A 159 8.92 -1.94 18.33
CA GLY A 159 9.95 -2.02 17.29
C GLY A 159 10.88 -3.23 17.47
N PRO A 160 11.69 -3.58 16.46
CA PRO A 160 12.60 -4.73 16.56
C PRO A 160 13.78 -4.44 17.50
N PRO A 161 14.32 -5.46 18.20
CA PRO A 161 15.50 -5.33 19.04
C PRO A 161 16.67 -4.62 18.37
N GLN A 162 16.90 -4.89 17.08
CA GLN A 162 18.02 -4.37 16.29
C GLN A 162 17.90 -2.87 15.91
N PHE A 163 16.74 -2.25 16.16
CA PHE A 163 16.54 -0.80 15.98
C PHE A 163 16.46 -0.11 17.34
N TYR A 164 15.23 0.12 17.85
CA TYR A 164 14.96 0.79 19.13
C TYR A 164 14.09 -0.08 20.06
N GLY A 165 14.01 -1.40 19.79
CA GLY A 165 13.18 -2.33 20.55
C GLY A 165 13.81 -2.91 21.81
N THR A 166 15.14 -2.82 21.94
CA THR A 166 15.87 -3.37 23.10
C THR A 166 15.71 -2.45 24.32
N GLN A 167 15.60 -3.05 25.50
CA GLN A 167 15.43 -2.37 26.79
C GLN A 167 16.27 -3.09 27.84
N ASP A 168 16.63 -2.44 28.93
CA ASP A 168 17.39 -3.00 30.06
C ASP A 168 16.81 -4.31 30.61
N VAL A 169 15.48 -4.45 30.66
CA VAL A 169 14.80 -5.70 31.05
C VAL A 169 15.07 -6.88 30.11
N HIS A 170 15.37 -6.63 28.83
CA HIS A 170 15.75 -7.66 27.85
C HIS A 170 17.18 -8.14 28.10
N GLU A 171 18.13 -7.21 28.23
CA GLU A 171 19.53 -7.54 28.54
C GLU A 171 19.64 -8.27 29.89
N LYS A 172 18.85 -7.85 30.88
CA LYS A 172 18.76 -8.53 32.17
C LYS A 172 18.19 -9.94 32.06
N ALA A 173 17.15 -10.16 31.26
CA ALA A 173 16.62 -11.50 31.03
C ALA A 173 17.64 -12.41 30.31
N GLU A 174 18.36 -11.89 29.32
CA GLU A 174 19.46 -12.60 28.65
C GLU A 174 20.60 -12.96 29.63
N ALA A 175 20.98 -12.03 30.52
CA ALA A 175 22.00 -12.26 31.55
C ALA A 175 21.55 -13.29 32.60
N ASP A 176 20.31 -13.20 33.08
CA ASP A 176 19.78 -14.14 34.08
C ASP A 176 19.63 -15.56 33.50
N ILE A 177 19.23 -15.71 32.23
CA ILE A 177 19.12 -17.02 31.55
C ILE A 177 20.50 -17.63 31.29
N SER A 178 21.45 -16.87 30.75
CA SER A 178 22.83 -17.36 30.51
C SER A 178 23.55 -17.74 31.80
N SER A 179 23.41 -16.93 32.85
CA SER A 179 23.94 -17.23 34.19
C SER A 179 23.29 -18.47 34.82
N PHE A 180 21.99 -18.68 34.60
CA PHE A 180 21.31 -19.88 35.09
C PHE A 180 21.76 -21.14 34.34
N LEU A 181 21.88 -21.10 33.01
CA LEU A 181 22.38 -22.21 32.19
C LEU A 181 23.87 -22.53 32.43
N GLY A 182 24.70 -21.50 32.65
CA GLY A 182 26.16 -21.61 32.67
C GLY A 182 26.84 -21.36 31.31
N THR A 183 26.19 -20.62 30.41
CA THR A 183 26.73 -20.21 29.09
C THR A 183 27.30 -18.79 29.14
N GLU A 184 28.12 -18.42 28.15
CA GLU A 184 28.72 -17.07 28.08
C GLU A 184 27.69 -15.96 27.81
N ALA A 185 26.69 -16.25 26.97
CA ALA A 185 25.70 -15.27 26.55
C ALA A 185 24.37 -15.94 26.15
N CYS A 186 23.33 -15.12 26.01
CA CYS A 186 22.01 -15.48 25.55
C CYS A 186 21.42 -14.36 24.66
N ILE A 187 20.48 -14.71 23.78
CA ILE A 187 19.63 -13.81 23.00
C ILE A 187 18.16 -14.20 23.20
N VAL A 188 17.27 -13.24 23.43
CA VAL A 188 15.82 -13.49 23.54
C VAL A 188 15.04 -13.12 22.27
N TYR A 189 13.96 -13.87 22.02
CA TYR A 189 13.07 -13.76 20.88
C TYR A 189 11.62 -13.61 21.33
N ALA A 190 10.84 -12.79 20.63
CA ALA A 190 9.43 -12.53 20.98
C ALA A 190 8.48 -13.73 20.83
N GLN A 191 8.84 -14.75 20.02
CA GLN A 191 7.98 -15.92 19.76
C GLN A 191 8.78 -17.22 19.72
N THR A 192 8.34 -18.21 20.51
CA THR A 192 9.01 -19.53 20.65
C THR A 192 9.18 -20.26 19.33
N PHE A 193 8.08 -20.49 18.60
CA PHE A 193 8.10 -21.24 17.33
C PHE A 193 9.06 -20.61 16.29
N SER A 194 9.07 -19.28 16.24
CA SER A 194 9.91 -18.50 15.32
C SER A 194 11.39 -18.45 15.72
N THR A 195 11.73 -18.90 16.93
CA THR A 195 13.10 -18.95 17.48
C THR A 195 13.91 -20.01 16.73
N VAL A 196 13.60 -21.30 16.92
CA VAL A 196 14.30 -22.43 16.27
C VAL A 196 14.36 -22.24 14.74
N SER A 197 13.24 -21.82 14.15
CA SER A 197 13.14 -21.61 12.70
C SER A 197 13.91 -20.40 12.17
N SER A 198 14.44 -19.53 13.04
CA SER A 198 15.36 -18.42 12.67
C SER A 198 16.80 -18.68 13.10
N VAL A 199 17.03 -19.39 14.21
CA VAL A 199 18.37 -19.77 14.68
C VAL A 199 19.05 -20.70 13.66
N ILE A 200 18.38 -21.79 13.26
CA ILE A 200 18.95 -22.76 12.30
C ILE A 200 19.42 -22.07 10.99
N PRO A 201 18.59 -21.30 10.26
CA PRO A 201 19.04 -20.63 9.04
C PRO A 201 20.00 -19.44 9.28
N SER A 202 20.23 -18.98 10.51
CA SER A 202 21.27 -17.97 10.79
C SER A 202 22.68 -18.54 10.59
N PHE A 203 22.88 -19.82 10.91
CA PHE A 203 24.15 -20.52 10.79
C PHE A 203 24.22 -21.48 9.60
N CYS A 204 23.15 -22.24 9.36
CA CYS A 204 23.08 -23.24 8.30
C CYS A 204 22.56 -22.62 7.01
N LYS A 205 23.32 -22.73 5.93
CA LYS A 205 22.97 -22.21 4.59
C LYS A 205 23.07 -23.32 3.55
N ARG A 206 22.58 -23.03 2.33
CA ARG A 206 22.67 -23.94 1.19
C ARG A 206 24.11 -24.43 0.96
N GLY A 207 24.31 -25.74 1.08
CA GLY A 207 25.61 -26.41 0.92
C GLY A 207 26.19 -26.97 2.22
N ASP A 208 25.77 -26.46 3.39
CA ASP A 208 26.08 -27.08 4.68
C ASP A 208 25.35 -28.43 4.85
N VAL A 209 25.80 -29.25 5.80
CA VAL A 209 25.17 -30.53 6.13
C VAL A 209 24.62 -30.49 7.55
N ILE A 210 23.35 -30.88 7.68
CA ILE A 210 22.68 -31.04 8.98
C ILE A 210 22.26 -32.51 9.12
N ILE A 211 22.64 -33.14 10.22
CA ILE A 211 22.09 -34.43 10.66
C ILE A 211 21.00 -34.13 11.69
N ALA A 212 19.78 -34.62 11.48
CA ALA A 212 18.64 -34.39 12.37
C ALA A 212 18.07 -35.71 12.90
N ASP A 213 17.59 -35.69 14.15
CA ASP A 213 16.89 -36.84 14.75
C ASP A 213 15.54 -37.07 14.06
N ALA A 214 15.23 -38.32 13.70
CA ALA A 214 13.99 -38.69 13.02
C ALA A 214 12.70 -38.25 13.77
N ALA A 215 12.75 -38.07 15.10
CA ALA A 215 11.61 -37.66 15.92
C ALA A 215 11.46 -36.14 16.13
N ALA A 216 12.41 -35.32 15.66
CA ALA A 216 12.50 -33.90 15.97
C ALA A 216 11.19 -33.10 15.76
N ASN A 217 10.93 -32.13 16.64
CA ASN A 217 9.69 -31.36 16.70
C ASN A 217 9.41 -30.53 15.43
N TYR A 218 8.16 -30.08 15.29
CA TYR A 218 7.68 -29.39 14.09
C TYR A 218 8.42 -28.08 13.82
N SER A 219 8.86 -27.36 14.87
CA SER A 219 9.60 -26.09 14.73
C SER A 219 11.01 -26.33 14.18
N ILE A 220 11.70 -27.37 14.66
CA ILE A 220 12.97 -27.85 14.11
C ILE A 220 12.81 -28.18 12.63
N ARG A 221 11.81 -29.01 12.25
CA ARG A 221 11.57 -29.39 10.85
C ARG A 221 11.38 -28.18 9.93
N LYS A 222 10.68 -27.15 10.38
CA LYS A 222 10.53 -25.90 9.62
C LYS A 222 11.83 -25.08 9.56
N GLY A 223 12.63 -25.03 10.61
CA GLY A 223 13.99 -24.46 10.56
C GLY A 223 14.91 -25.19 9.57
N LEU A 224 14.89 -26.52 9.55
CA LEU A 224 15.61 -27.33 8.57
C LEU A 224 15.17 -27.00 7.13
N GLN A 225 13.84 -26.96 6.88
CA GLN A 225 13.26 -26.60 5.58
C GLN A 225 13.69 -25.20 5.12
N ILE A 226 13.65 -24.21 6.01
CA ILE A 226 14.03 -22.81 5.71
C ILE A 226 15.54 -22.67 5.43
N SER A 227 16.39 -23.46 6.09
CA SER A 227 17.85 -23.41 5.91
C SER A 227 18.34 -23.75 4.49
N ARG A 228 17.57 -24.57 3.75
CA ARG A 228 17.94 -25.14 2.44
C ARG A 228 19.28 -25.91 2.46
N SER A 229 19.67 -26.43 3.62
CA SER A 229 20.87 -27.24 3.83
C SER A 229 20.67 -28.68 3.36
N ASN A 230 21.76 -29.44 3.23
CA ASN A 230 21.68 -30.87 2.94
C ASN A 230 21.30 -31.62 4.23
N ILE A 231 20.04 -32.02 4.36
CA ILE A 231 19.52 -32.72 5.54
C ILE A 231 19.78 -34.22 5.41
N ARG A 232 20.35 -34.82 6.46
CA ARG A 232 20.43 -36.27 6.68
C ARG A 232 19.64 -36.60 7.95
N TRP A 233 19.01 -37.76 8.00
CA TRP A 233 18.32 -38.24 9.18
C TRP A 233 19.08 -39.39 9.81
N PHE A 234 18.99 -39.55 11.12
CA PHE A 234 19.38 -40.77 11.84
C PHE A 234 18.18 -41.30 12.63
N LYS A 235 18.17 -42.62 12.90
CA LYS A 235 17.10 -43.24 13.69
C LYS A 235 17.04 -42.66 15.09
N HIS A 236 15.83 -42.25 15.50
CA HIS A 236 15.56 -41.67 16.82
C HIS A 236 16.15 -42.52 17.95
N GLY A 237 16.95 -41.89 18.82
CA GLY A 237 17.64 -42.54 19.94
C GLY A 237 18.82 -43.46 19.59
N ASP A 238 19.05 -43.81 18.31
CA ASP A 238 20.13 -44.73 17.90
C ASP A 238 21.44 -43.97 17.64
N MET A 239 22.25 -43.82 18.69
CA MET A 239 23.59 -43.23 18.61
C MET A 239 24.56 -44.03 17.73
N GLY A 240 24.29 -45.32 17.50
CA GLY A 240 25.07 -46.16 16.58
C GLY A 240 24.74 -45.88 15.11
N ASP A 241 23.50 -45.54 14.80
CA ASP A 241 23.07 -45.05 13.49
C ASP A 241 23.56 -43.62 13.24
N LEU A 242 23.46 -42.73 14.24
CA LEU A 242 24.07 -41.40 14.18
C LEU A 242 25.57 -41.48 13.82
N GLU A 243 26.33 -42.35 14.48
CA GLU A 243 27.75 -42.52 14.17
C GLU A 243 27.99 -43.01 12.72
N LYS A 244 27.12 -43.86 12.15
CA LYS A 244 27.21 -44.28 10.74
C LYS A 244 26.95 -43.11 9.78
N VAL A 245 25.92 -42.29 10.06
CA VAL A 245 25.57 -41.12 9.25
C VAL A 245 26.66 -40.03 9.35
N MET A 246 27.24 -39.81 10.53
CA MET A 246 28.38 -38.90 10.70
C MET A 246 29.59 -39.39 9.88
N LYS A 247 29.93 -40.69 9.95
CA LYS A 247 31.01 -41.29 9.14
C LYS A 247 30.77 -41.11 7.64
N SER A 248 29.56 -41.35 7.14
CA SER A 248 29.27 -41.21 5.70
C SER A 248 29.44 -39.76 5.25
N VAL A 249 28.92 -38.79 6.02
CA VAL A 249 29.10 -37.34 5.74
C VAL A 249 30.57 -36.93 5.75
N VAL A 250 31.37 -37.39 6.71
CA VAL A 250 32.82 -37.09 6.75
C VAL A 250 33.52 -37.66 5.50
N ASN A 251 33.21 -38.90 5.11
CA ASN A 251 33.80 -39.57 3.95
C ASN A 251 33.38 -38.94 2.61
N GLU A 252 32.12 -38.52 2.47
CA GLU A 252 31.62 -37.80 1.29
C GLU A 252 32.33 -36.45 1.11
N GLN A 253 32.50 -35.69 2.20
CA GLN A 253 33.19 -34.40 2.14
C GLN A 253 34.68 -34.54 1.87
N ALA A 254 35.35 -35.54 2.47
CA ALA A 254 36.76 -35.84 2.19
C ALA A 254 37.00 -36.14 0.69
N LYS A 255 36.06 -36.83 0.02
CA LYS A 255 36.10 -37.06 -1.43
C LYS A 255 35.80 -35.82 -2.27
N SER A 256 34.92 -34.94 -1.77
CA SER A 256 34.50 -33.71 -2.49
C SER A 256 35.54 -32.58 -2.44
N GLY A 257 36.46 -32.61 -1.46
CA GLY A 257 37.46 -31.56 -1.24
C GLY A 257 36.89 -30.21 -0.76
N LYS A 258 35.56 -30.11 -0.60
CA LYS A 258 34.87 -28.89 -0.15
C LYS A 258 34.65 -28.92 1.35
N LEU A 259 35.26 -27.96 2.05
CA LEU A 259 34.99 -27.74 3.47
C LEU A 259 33.60 -27.10 3.63
N THR A 260 32.67 -27.79 4.29
CA THR A 260 31.32 -27.29 4.60
C THR A 260 31.03 -27.44 6.08
N ARG A 261 30.10 -26.63 6.62
CA ARG A 261 29.78 -26.69 8.05
C ARG A 261 28.87 -27.90 8.31
N ARG A 262 29.07 -28.49 9.48
CA ARG A 262 28.44 -29.75 9.91
C ARG A 262 27.72 -29.53 11.23
N PHE A 263 26.42 -29.82 11.26
CA PHE A 263 25.58 -29.66 12.44
C PHE A 263 24.84 -30.97 12.75
N VAL A 264 24.60 -31.24 14.03
CA VAL A 264 23.61 -32.21 14.51
C VAL A 264 22.51 -31.42 15.22
N VAL A 265 21.25 -31.73 14.95
CA VAL A 265 20.08 -31.11 15.58
C VAL A 265 19.23 -32.17 16.27
N THR A 266 18.95 -31.97 17.55
CA THR A 266 18.15 -32.89 18.38
C THR A 266 17.46 -32.13 19.51
N GLU A 267 16.50 -32.77 20.17
CA GLU A 267 15.82 -32.24 21.37
C GLU A 267 16.46 -32.81 22.63
N GLY A 268 16.48 -32.02 23.71
CA GLY A 268 16.88 -32.49 25.03
C GLY A 268 15.82 -33.42 25.64
N LEU A 269 14.56 -32.99 25.56
CA LEU A 269 13.37 -33.76 25.94
C LEU A 269 12.35 -33.64 24.81
N PHE A 270 12.10 -34.75 24.11
CA PHE A 270 11.32 -34.76 22.86
C PHE A 270 9.84 -34.47 23.12
N GLU A 271 9.24 -33.53 22.36
CA GLU A 271 7.80 -33.27 22.46
C GLU A 271 6.94 -34.47 22.01
N THR A 272 7.47 -35.24 21.06
CA THR A 272 6.75 -36.26 20.28
C THR A 272 6.74 -37.63 20.94
N THR A 273 7.83 -38.01 21.59
CA THR A 273 8.05 -39.33 22.22
C THR A 273 8.16 -39.24 23.74
N GLY A 274 8.54 -38.07 24.27
CA GLY A 274 8.62 -37.77 25.71
C GLY A 274 9.89 -38.27 26.40
N ASP A 275 10.79 -38.93 25.67
CA ASP A 275 12.08 -39.43 26.12
C ASP A 275 13.18 -38.35 25.97
N VAL A 276 14.43 -38.72 26.28
CA VAL A 276 15.59 -37.83 26.34
C VAL A 276 16.73 -38.36 25.49
N THR A 277 17.48 -37.47 24.83
CA THR A 277 18.67 -37.86 24.06
C THR A 277 19.83 -38.27 24.98
N ASP A 278 20.74 -39.12 24.50
CA ASP A 278 22.02 -39.43 25.17
C ASP A 278 23.05 -38.35 24.83
N LEU A 279 23.04 -37.27 25.60
CA LEU A 279 23.88 -36.10 25.39
C LEU A 279 25.39 -36.40 25.60
N PRO A 280 25.83 -37.17 26.62
CA PRO A 280 27.23 -37.59 26.74
C PRO A 280 27.75 -38.30 25.49
N ARG A 281 26.99 -39.26 24.94
CA ARG A 281 27.40 -39.97 23.72
C ARG A 281 27.38 -39.05 22.51
N LEU A 282 26.40 -38.15 22.41
CA LEU A 282 26.35 -37.16 21.35
C LEU A 282 27.55 -36.20 21.37
N VAL A 283 28.01 -35.76 22.55
CA VAL A 283 29.22 -34.93 22.70
C VAL A 283 30.49 -35.69 22.32
N GLU A 284 30.62 -36.97 22.71
CA GLU A 284 31.74 -37.81 22.26
C GLU A 284 31.79 -37.90 20.72
N LEU A 285 30.63 -38.15 20.08
CA LEU A 285 30.51 -38.23 18.63
C LEU A 285 30.76 -36.88 17.94
N LYS A 286 30.28 -35.77 18.52
CA LYS A 286 30.57 -34.39 18.09
C LYS A 286 32.08 -34.19 18.00
N GLU A 287 32.81 -34.48 19.07
CA GLU A 287 34.25 -34.26 19.13
C GLU A 287 35.04 -35.22 18.23
N LYS A 288 34.57 -36.45 18.05
CA LYS A 288 35.19 -37.46 17.17
C LYS A 288 35.09 -37.09 15.69
N TYR A 289 33.96 -36.54 15.24
CA TYR A 289 33.70 -36.25 13.81
C TYR A 289 33.69 -34.75 13.44
N LYS A 290 33.92 -33.87 14.43
CA LYS A 290 33.96 -32.40 14.32
C LYS A 290 32.68 -31.80 13.74
N PHE A 291 31.57 -32.13 14.39
CA PHE A 291 30.26 -31.50 14.19
C PHE A 291 30.02 -30.38 15.22
N ARG A 292 28.93 -29.63 15.07
CA ARG A 292 28.37 -28.73 16.09
C ARG A 292 26.99 -29.23 16.51
N ILE A 293 26.60 -29.06 17.77
CA ILE A 293 25.30 -29.44 18.29
C ILE A 293 24.40 -28.21 18.37
N ILE A 294 23.19 -28.32 17.82
CA ILE A 294 22.04 -27.47 18.12
C ILE A 294 21.09 -28.31 18.96
N LEU A 295 20.95 -27.98 20.24
CA LEU A 295 20.10 -28.68 21.19
C LEU A 295 18.86 -27.84 21.49
N ASP A 296 17.67 -28.39 21.27
CA ASP A 296 16.40 -27.76 21.68
C ASP A 296 16.00 -28.26 23.08
N GLU A 297 16.19 -27.40 24.09
CA GLU A 297 15.87 -27.62 25.50
C GLU A 297 14.47 -27.05 25.87
N THR A 298 13.60 -26.77 24.90
CA THR A 298 12.26 -26.16 25.09
C THR A 298 11.41 -26.80 26.20
N TRP A 299 11.45 -28.13 26.36
CA TRP A 299 10.66 -28.86 27.37
C TRP A 299 11.46 -29.32 28.60
N SER A 300 12.79 -29.30 28.51
CA SER A 300 13.69 -29.72 29.58
C SER A 300 14.20 -28.55 30.43
N PHE A 301 14.34 -27.35 29.85
CA PHE A 301 14.70 -26.15 30.59
C PHE A 301 13.61 -25.77 31.60
N GLY A 302 14.02 -25.52 32.84
CA GLY A 302 13.12 -25.33 33.98
C GLY A 302 12.51 -26.63 34.54
N VAL A 303 12.94 -27.82 34.09
CA VAL A 303 12.31 -29.12 34.42
C VAL A 303 13.34 -30.20 34.78
N LEU A 304 14.26 -30.50 33.87
CA LEU A 304 15.29 -31.53 34.04
C LEU A 304 16.52 -30.97 34.78
N GLY A 305 17.27 -31.88 35.41
CA GLY A 305 18.43 -31.53 36.24
C GLY A 305 18.03 -31.11 37.65
N ARG A 306 18.95 -31.21 38.61
CA ARG A 306 18.66 -30.97 40.03
C ARG A 306 18.03 -29.59 40.29
N THR A 307 18.52 -28.55 39.62
CA THR A 307 18.06 -27.17 39.76
C THR A 307 17.17 -26.70 38.60
N GLY A 308 16.88 -27.56 37.62
CA GLY A 308 16.02 -27.24 36.49
C GLY A 308 16.76 -26.61 35.31
N ARG A 309 18.08 -26.80 35.18
CA ARG A 309 18.87 -26.20 34.10
C ARG A 309 18.68 -26.87 32.73
N GLY A 310 18.09 -28.06 32.68
CA GLY A 310 17.90 -28.83 31.45
C GLY A 310 18.63 -30.17 31.45
N LEU A 311 18.75 -30.75 30.25
CA LEU A 311 19.37 -32.05 30.03
C LEU A 311 20.87 -32.03 30.33
N THR A 312 21.55 -30.92 30.01
CA THR A 312 22.97 -30.68 30.35
C THR A 312 23.26 -30.97 31.83
N GLU A 313 22.50 -30.36 32.76
CA GLU A 313 22.60 -30.66 34.20
C GLU A 313 22.15 -32.09 34.53
N ALA A 314 21.08 -32.59 33.91
CA ALA A 314 20.54 -33.93 34.20
C ALA A 314 21.52 -35.08 33.90
N GLN A 315 22.33 -34.94 32.84
CA GLN A 315 23.29 -35.95 32.40
C GLN A 315 24.76 -35.56 32.73
N ASN A 316 24.98 -34.51 33.53
CA ASN A 316 26.29 -34.00 33.93
C ASN A 316 27.23 -33.63 32.75
N VAL A 317 26.66 -33.04 31.69
CA VAL A 317 27.38 -32.51 30.53
C VAL A 317 27.59 -31.01 30.73
N ASP A 318 28.80 -30.53 30.45
CA ASP A 318 29.09 -29.09 30.50
C ASP A 318 28.30 -28.37 29.38
N PRO A 319 27.46 -27.37 29.69
CA PRO A 319 26.70 -26.62 28.69
C PRO A 319 27.58 -26.00 27.60
N GLN A 320 28.85 -25.70 27.87
CA GLN A 320 29.80 -25.17 26.89
C GLN A 320 30.19 -26.19 25.80
N GLN A 321 29.95 -27.49 26.03
CA GLN A 321 30.14 -28.53 25.03
C GLN A 321 29.02 -28.55 23.97
N VAL A 322 27.93 -27.83 24.19
CA VAL A 322 26.81 -27.63 23.24
C VAL A 322 26.94 -26.25 22.59
N ASP A 323 27.04 -26.20 21.25
CA ASP A 323 27.37 -24.94 20.54
C ASP A 323 26.21 -23.93 20.53
N MET A 324 24.97 -24.43 20.50
CA MET A 324 23.74 -23.65 20.57
C MET A 324 22.68 -24.40 21.39
N ILE A 325 22.27 -23.81 22.50
CA ILE A 325 21.13 -24.26 23.31
C ILE A 325 19.95 -23.34 22.98
N ILE A 326 18.92 -23.88 22.32
CA ILE A 326 17.68 -23.17 22.04
C ILE A 326 16.64 -23.57 23.09
N GLY A 327 15.78 -22.65 23.52
CA GLY A 327 14.71 -22.99 24.45
C GLY A 327 13.52 -22.03 24.40
N SER A 328 12.51 -22.36 25.19
CA SER A 328 11.26 -21.62 25.30
C SER A 328 11.22 -20.79 26.57
N LEU A 329 10.63 -19.59 26.48
CA LEU A 329 10.22 -18.80 27.64
C LEU A 329 8.76 -19.11 28.06
N SER A 330 8.04 -19.91 27.27
CA SER A 330 6.70 -20.41 27.60
C SER A 330 6.75 -21.74 28.34
N GLY A 331 5.73 -21.99 29.18
CA GLY A 331 5.70 -23.12 30.10
C GLY A 331 6.32 -22.75 31.46
N PRO A 332 7.44 -23.36 31.89
CA PRO A 332 8.05 -23.14 33.21
C PRO A 332 8.34 -21.67 33.58
N LEU A 333 8.64 -20.81 32.61
CA LEU A 333 9.07 -19.42 32.85
C LEU A 333 7.95 -18.36 32.75
N CYS A 334 6.70 -18.77 32.53
CA CYS A 334 5.54 -17.87 32.55
C CYS A 334 5.68 -16.62 31.65
N ALA A 335 6.27 -16.78 30.47
CA ALA A 335 6.41 -15.74 29.46
C ALA A 335 5.97 -16.22 28.07
N GLY A 336 5.89 -15.29 27.12
CA GLY A 336 5.92 -15.60 25.69
C GLY A 336 7.36 -15.53 25.19
N GLY A 337 7.68 -16.23 24.11
CA GLY A 337 8.99 -16.11 23.45
C GLY A 337 9.91 -17.32 23.59
N GLY A 338 11.12 -17.17 23.10
CA GLY A 338 12.17 -18.19 23.14
C GLY A 338 13.53 -17.54 23.34
N PHE A 339 14.56 -18.37 23.48
CA PHE A 339 15.94 -17.92 23.62
C PHE A 339 16.90 -18.82 22.86
N CYS A 340 18.08 -18.30 22.57
CA CYS A 340 19.24 -19.07 22.16
C CYS A 340 20.42 -18.69 23.05
N ALA A 341 21.14 -19.67 23.58
CA ALA A 341 22.26 -19.53 24.50
C ALA A 341 23.48 -20.28 23.98
N GLY A 342 24.68 -19.76 24.25
CA GLY A 342 25.92 -20.32 23.73
C GLY A 342 27.11 -19.38 23.97
N SER A 343 28.10 -19.44 23.09
CA SER A 343 29.24 -18.51 23.13
C SER A 343 28.85 -17.10 22.69
N LYS A 344 29.60 -16.09 23.15
CA LYS A 344 29.35 -14.69 22.84
C LYS A 344 29.31 -14.40 21.34
N ASP A 345 30.18 -15.04 20.56
CA ASP A 345 30.24 -14.89 19.10
C ASP A 345 28.99 -15.45 18.40
N VAL A 346 28.48 -16.60 18.86
CA VAL A 346 27.22 -17.20 18.39
C VAL A 346 26.05 -16.24 18.66
N ILE A 347 26.03 -15.59 19.81
CA ILE A 347 24.99 -14.62 20.18
C ILE A 347 25.08 -13.33 19.35
N VAL A 348 26.26 -12.72 19.23
CA VAL A 348 26.46 -11.48 18.47
C VAL A 348 26.14 -11.67 16.99
N HIS A 349 26.51 -12.80 16.38
CA HIS A 349 26.16 -13.13 15.00
C HIS A 349 24.63 -13.17 14.78
N GLN A 350 23.90 -13.80 15.71
CA GLN A 350 22.43 -13.92 15.61
C GLN A 350 21.72 -12.57 15.64
N ARG A 351 22.18 -11.59 16.43
CA ARG A 351 21.55 -10.25 16.49
C ARG A 351 21.50 -9.57 15.12
N ILE A 352 22.48 -9.84 14.25
CA ILE A 352 22.56 -9.27 12.90
C ILE A 352 21.82 -10.15 11.88
N THR A 353 21.99 -11.48 11.94
CA THR A 353 21.54 -12.37 10.85
C THR A 353 20.18 -13.05 11.03
N SER A 354 19.61 -13.02 12.24
CA SER A 354 18.42 -13.81 12.56
C SER A 354 17.12 -13.08 12.23
N SER A 355 16.37 -13.57 11.24
CA SER A 355 15.16 -12.91 10.73
C SER A 355 14.13 -12.52 11.80
N ALA A 356 13.80 -13.41 12.74
CA ALA A 356 12.86 -13.10 13.82
C ALA A 356 13.39 -12.14 14.89
N TYR A 357 14.69 -11.80 14.88
CA TYR A 357 15.29 -10.78 15.75
C TYR A 357 15.43 -9.44 15.03
N THR A 358 15.81 -9.44 13.75
CA THR A 358 15.98 -8.21 12.96
C THR A 358 14.64 -7.61 12.50
N TYR A 359 13.64 -8.44 12.20
CA TYR A 359 12.41 -8.02 11.51
C TYR A 359 11.10 -8.29 12.28
N SER A 360 11.17 -8.75 13.53
CA SER A 360 10.01 -8.87 14.41
C SER A 360 10.12 -7.89 15.58
N ALA A 361 9.00 -7.42 16.12
CA ALA A 361 9.01 -6.58 17.31
C ALA A 361 9.66 -7.32 18.49
N ALA A 362 10.36 -6.59 19.36
CA ALA A 362 10.98 -7.17 20.53
C ALA A 362 9.93 -7.74 21.49
N LEU A 363 10.38 -8.62 22.39
CA LEU A 363 9.52 -9.18 23.42
C LEU A 363 8.89 -8.03 24.25
N PRO A 364 7.64 -8.15 24.71
CA PRO A 364 7.10 -7.21 25.69
C PRO A 364 7.92 -7.21 26.99
N ALA A 365 8.28 -6.02 27.49
CA ALA A 365 9.06 -5.80 28.71
C ALA A 365 8.61 -6.67 29.90
N MET A 366 7.30 -6.76 30.10
CA MET A 366 6.66 -7.60 31.12
C MET A 366 7.11 -9.07 31.01
N LEU A 367 7.13 -9.64 29.81
CA LEU A 367 7.42 -11.06 29.59
C LEU A 367 8.92 -11.37 29.72
N ALA A 368 9.80 -10.44 29.33
CA ALA A 368 11.22 -10.54 29.63
C ALA A 368 11.46 -10.58 31.15
N MET A 369 10.77 -9.71 31.89
CA MET A 369 10.86 -9.68 33.34
C MET A 369 10.26 -10.95 33.98
N THR A 370 9.07 -11.43 33.57
CA THR A 370 8.47 -12.64 34.17
C THR A 370 9.32 -13.88 33.93
N ALA A 371 9.99 -13.98 32.79
CA ALA A 371 10.98 -15.03 32.56
C ALA A 371 12.14 -14.95 33.56
N SER A 372 12.74 -13.75 33.72
CA SER A 372 13.86 -13.55 34.66
C SER A 372 13.47 -13.79 36.13
N GLU A 373 12.24 -13.46 36.53
CA GLU A 373 11.74 -13.68 37.89
C GLU A 373 11.42 -15.17 38.12
N SER A 374 10.88 -15.87 37.11
CA SER A 374 10.63 -17.31 37.19
C SER A 374 11.94 -18.10 37.35
N VAL A 375 13.01 -17.72 36.65
CA VAL A 375 14.36 -18.30 36.86
C VAL A 375 14.82 -18.11 38.31
N LYS A 376 14.64 -16.91 38.89
CA LYS A 376 14.98 -16.64 40.30
C LYS A 376 14.13 -17.45 41.28
N LEU A 377 12.85 -17.69 40.98
CA LEU A 377 12.01 -18.56 41.80
C LEU A 377 12.47 -20.03 41.74
N LEU A 378 12.88 -20.55 40.59
CA LEU A 378 13.46 -21.89 40.47
C LEU A 378 14.79 -22.03 41.24
N GLN A 379 15.64 -21.00 41.23
CA GLN A 379 16.89 -20.97 42.00
C GLN A 379 16.66 -20.87 43.51
N SER A 380 15.68 -20.07 43.94
CA SER A 380 15.44 -19.77 45.37
C SER A 380 14.53 -20.78 46.06
N ASN A 381 13.68 -21.49 45.32
CA ASN A 381 12.73 -22.48 45.83
C ASN A 381 12.78 -23.79 45.02
N PRO A 382 13.81 -24.64 45.22
CA PRO A 382 13.95 -25.91 44.50
C PRO A 382 12.86 -26.94 44.87
N ASP A 383 12.15 -26.76 45.98
CA ASP A 383 11.12 -27.71 46.44
C ASP A 383 9.96 -27.86 45.44
N VAL A 384 9.70 -26.83 44.61
CA VAL A 384 8.68 -26.92 43.54
C VAL A 384 9.01 -27.98 42.50
N LEU A 385 10.30 -28.22 42.22
CA LEU A 385 10.79 -29.27 41.32
C LEU A 385 10.64 -30.64 41.98
N VAL A 386 10.98 -30.76 43.27
CA VAL A 386 10.83 -32.00 44.04
C VAL A 386 9.37 -32.42 44.09
N GLN A 387 8.47 -31.50 44.44
CA GLN A 387 7.03 -31.72 44.48
C GLN A 387 6.46 -32.11 43.11
N CYS A 388 6.94 -31.50 42.03
CA CYS A 388 6.54 -31.86 40.67
C CYS A 388 6.97 -33.30 40.34
N ARG A 389 8.20 -33.70 40.66
CA ARG A 389 8.70 -35.08 40.46
C ARG A 389 7.93 -36.12 41.29
N GLU A 390 7.52 -35.78 42.50
CA GLU A 390 6.63 -36.62 43.31
C GLU A 390 5.25 -36.78 42.66
N ASN A 391 4.67 -35.68 42.16
CA ASN A 391 3.40 -35.71 41.44
C ASN A 391 3.50 -36.52 40.12
N ILE A 392 4.62 -36.42 39.40
CA ILE A 392 4.91 -37.24 38.21
C ILE A 392 4.95 -38.72 38.58
N ARG A 393 5.73 -39.11 39.60
CA ARG A 393 5.82 -40.50 40.07
C ARG A 393 4.47 -41.04 40.53
N ALA A 394 3.72 -40.25 41.30
CA ALA A 394 2.40 -40.63 41.80
C ALA A 394 1.38 -40.82 40.66
N LEU A 395 1.33 -39.90 39.69
CA LEU A 395 0.42 -40.01 38.55
C LEU A 395 0.81 -41.17 37.63
N ARG A 396 2.11 -41.33 37.31
CA ARG A 396 2.61 -42.43 36.49
C ARG A 396 2.23 -43.77 37.10
N ALA A 397 2.47 -43.98 38.40
CA ALA A 397 2.15 -45.23 39.09
C ALA A 397 0.65 -45.60 39.08
N GLN A 398 -0.26 -44.63 38.90
CA GLN A 398 -1.70 -44.90 38.75
C GLN A 398 -2.13 -45.25 37.32
N LEU A 399 -1.29 -44.97 36.33
CA LEU A 399 -1.59 -45.16 34.90
C LEU A 399 -0.80 -46.33 34.32
N ASP A 400 0.49 -46.44 34.64
CA ASP A 400 1.44 -47.41 34.10
C ASP A 400 2.31 -47.94 35.26
N PRO A 401 2.26 -49.24 35.60
CA PRO A 401 1.71 -50.36 34.83
C PRO A 401 0.22 -50.67 35.08
N ARG A 402 -0.50 -49.86 35.88
CA ARG A 402 -1.87 -50.19 36.35
C ARG A 402 -2.91 -50.34 35.23
N SER A 403 -2.74 -49.66 34.10
CA SER A 403 -3.63 -49.81 32.94
C SER A 403 -3.19 -50.97 32.04
N ASP A 404 -4.13 -51.83 31.66
CA ASP A 404 -3.89 -52.85 30.62
C ASP A 404 -3.74 -52.24 29.21
N TRP A 405 -4.29 -51.04 28.98
CA TRP A 405 -4.41 -50.45 27.64
C TRP A 405 -3.26 -49.54 27.20
N VAL A 406 -2.72 -48.71 28.10
CA VAL A 406 -1.70 -47.69 27.79
C VAL A 406 -0.37 -47.98 28.48
N VAL A 407 0.70 -47.44 27.92
CA VAL A 407 2.06 -47.39 28.48
C VAL A 407 2.57 -45.95 28.39
N CYS A 408 3.34 -45.50 29.38
CA CYS A 408 3.90 -44.16 29.38
C CYS A 408 5.27 -44.16 28.70
N THR A 409 5.40 -43.50 27.55
CA THR A 409 6.66 -43.43 26.78
C THR A 409 7.63 -42.40 27.35
N SER A 410 7.12 -41.40 28.08
CA SER A 410 7.92 -40.31 28.60
C SER A 410 9.00 -40.75 29.60
N SER A 411 10.09 -39.99 29.72
CA SER A 411 11.12 -40.20 30.75
C SER A 411 10.58 -40.00 32.18
N LEU A 412 11.31 -40.49 33.18
CA LEU A 412 10.81 -40.57 34.57
C LEU A 412 10.51 -39.22 35.23
N ASP A 413 11.27 -38.18 34.89
CA ASP A 413 11.12 -36.81 35.43
C ASP A 413 10.38 -35.86 34.46
N ASN A 414 9.76 -36.38 33.39
CA ASN A 414 9.02 -35.58 32.43
C ASN A 414 7.59 -35.24 32.95
N PRO A 415 7.22 -33.96 33.14
CA PRO A 415 5.87 -33.55 33.52
C PRO A 415 4.83 -33.68 32.40
N ILE A 416 5.28 -33.92 31.16
CA ILE A 416 4.47 -34.21 29.99
C ILE A 416 4.37 -35.74 29.85
N LEU A 417 3.36 -36.36 30.46
CA LEU A 417 3.12 -37.79 30.31
C LEU A 417 2.44 -38.05 28.97
N LEU A 418 3.16 -38.73 28.07
CA LEU A 418 2.63 -39.29 26.84
C LEU A 418 2.21 -40.73 27.10
N LEU A 419 0.92 -41.02 26.94
CA LEU A 419 0.31 -42.32 27.16
C LEU A 419 -0.06 -42.91 25.80
N ALA A 420 0.75 -43.84 25.32
CA ALA A 420 0.55 -44.54 24.05
C ALA A 420 -0.18 -45.86 24.27
N LEU A 421 -0.96 -46.33 23.29
CA LEU A 421 -1.60 -47.65 23.36
C LEU A 421 -0.55 -48.77 23.28
N LYS A 422 -0.68 -49.80 24.12
CA LYS A 422 0.29 -50.92 24.14
C LYS A 422 0.29 -51.66 22.79
N PRO A 423 1.46 -52.06 22.25
CA PRO A 423 1.55 -52.81 20.99
C PRO A 423 0.71 -54.09 20.95
N GLU A 424 0.57 -54.76 22.10
CA GLU A 424 -0.28 -55.95 22.26
C GLU A 424 -1.75 -55.64 22.00
N VAL A 425 -2.26 -54.50 22.48
CA VAL A 425 -3.65 -54.06 22.32
C VAL A 425 -3.91 -53.66 20.87
N ILE A 426 -2.98 -52.91 20.25
CA ILE A 426 -3.02 -52.54 18.83
C ILE A 426 -3.08 -53.81 17.97
N LYS A 427 -2.22 -54.80 18.23
CA LYS A 427 -2.17 -56.07 17.49
C LYS A 427 -3.40 -56.95 17.73
N ALA A 428 -3.87 -57.06 18.96
CA ALA A 428 -5.03 -57.89 19.32
C ALA A 428 -6.33 -57.36 18.73
N ARG A 429 -6.53 -56.03 18.73
CA ARG A 429 -7.72 -55.36 18.18
C ARG A 429 -7.58 -54.93 16.72
N ARG A 430 -6.40 -55.07 16.12
CA ARG A 430 -6.05 -54.64 14.76
C ARG A 430 -6.35 -53.15 14.49
N LEU A 431 -6.02 -52.29 15.46
CA LEU A 431 -6.32 -50.86 15.41
C LEU A 431 -5.44 -50.16 14.36
N THR A 432 -6.05 -49.42 13.44
CA THR A 432 -5.35 -48.48 12.56
C THR A 432 -4.87 -47.24 13.33
N VAL A 433 -4.09 -46.37 12.68
CA VAL A 433 -3.66 -45.09 13.30
C VAL A 433 -4.85 -44.18 13.57
N ASP A 434 -5.84 -44.14 12.66
CA ASP A 434 -7.06 -43.35 12.86
C ASP A 434 -7.99 -43.95 13.92
N ASP A 435 -8.08 -45.29 14.04
CA ASP A 435 -8.80 -45.92 15.16
C ASP A 435 -8.17 -45.53 16.51
N GLN A 436 -6.83 -45.49 16.58
CA GLN A 436 -6.12 -45.02 17.76
C GLN A 436 -6.43 -43.54 18.02
N GLU A 437 -6.29 -42.64 17.04
CA GLU A 437 -6.64 -41.22 17.21
C GLU A 437 -8.08 -41.02 17.68
N LYS A 438 -9.04 -41.80 17.16
CA LYS A 438 -10.45 -41.76 17.57
C LYS A 438 -10.66 -42.22 19.02
N ILE A 439 -10.09 -43.36 19.40
CA ILE A 439 -10.16 -43.86 20.80
C ILE A 439 -9.58 -42.81 21.76
N LEU A 440 -8.45 -42.20 21.40
CA LEU A 440 -7.83 -41.17 22.24
C LEU A 440 -8.65 -39.86 22.27
N MET A 441 -9.32 -39.49 21.18
CA MET A 441 -10.26 -38.36 21.16
C MET A 441 -11.46 -38.64 22.09
N GLU A 442 -12.05 -39.83 22.04
CA GLU A 442 -13.12 -40.26 22.94
C GLU A 442 -12.67 -40.20 24.41
N CYS A 443 -11.42 -40.61 24.73
CA CYS A 443 -10.86 -40.45 26.07
C CYS A 443 -10.71 -38.97 26.50
N VAL A 444 -10.35 -38.05 25.60
CA VAL A 444 -10.27 -36.61 25.90
C VAL A 444 -11.67 -36.03 26.16
N GLU A 445 -12.66 -36.40 25.36
CA GLU A 445 -14.05 -35.95 25.51
C GLU A 445 -14.69 -36.46 26.80
N GLU A 446 -14.51 -37.75 27.11
CA GLU A 446 -15.03 -38.35 28.35
C GLU A 446 -14.33 -37.79 29.59
N SER A 447 -13.01 -37.54 29.53
CA SER A 447 -12.29 -36.86 30.61
C SER A 447 -12.85 -35.45 30.86
N LEU A 448 -13.09 -34.69 29.78
CA LEU A 448 -13.65 -33.34 29.87
C LEU A 448 -15.09 -33.35 30.38
N ALA A 449 -15.90 -34.35 30.01
CA ALA A 449 -17.24 -34.57 30.54
C ALA A 449 -17.23 -34.81 32.06
N ASN A 450 -16.24 -35.58 32.54
CA ASN A 450 -15.97 -35.83 33.97
C ASN A 450 -15.21 -34.67 34.67
N GLY A 451 -14.98 -33.54 33.99
CA GLY A 451 -14.38 -32.35 34.59
C GLY A 451 -12.85 -32.38 34.70
N VAL A 452 -12.16 -33.18 33.88
CA VAL A 452 -10.70 -33.21 33.78
C VAL A 452 -10.28 -32.90 32.34
N MET A 453 -9.61 -31.77 32.15
CA MET A 453 -9.11 -31.34 30.85
C MET A 453 -7.72 -31.93 30.61
N ILE A 454 -7.64 -32.87 29.68
CA ILE A 454 -6.40 -33.42 29.08
C ILE A 454 -6.38 -33.08 27.58
N THR A 455 -5.30 -33.43 26.88
CA THR A 455 -5.24 -33.30 25.42
C THR A 455 -4.60 -34.51 24.75
N ARG A 456 -4.50 -34.49 23.43
CA ARG A 456 -3.83 -35.52 22.61
C ARG A 456 -2.59 -34.94 21.96
N LEU A 457 -1.59 -35.76 21.67
CA LEU A 457 -0.48 -35.35 20.82
C LEU A 457 -0.98 -35.09 19.39
N LYS A 458 -0.65 -33.93 18.81
CA LYS A 458 -0.99 -33.62 17.42
C LYS A 458 0.00 -34.30 16.47
N THR A 459 -0.40 -35.47 15.99
CA THR A 459 0.32 -36.34 15.04
C THR A 459 0.44 -35.75 13.64
N ARG A 460 -0.65 -35.19 13.11
CA ARG A 460 -0.81 -34.83 11.69
C ARG A 460 0.09 -33.70 11.15
N PRO A 461 0.42 -32.64 11.90
CA PRO A 461 1.37 -31.62 11.43
C PRO A 461 2.74 -32.19 11.03
N TYR A 462 3.14 -33.32 11.62
CA TYR A 462 4.41 -33.99 11.35
C TYR A 462 4.43 -34.75 10.03
N ALA A 463 3.31 -35.35 9.61
CA ALA A 463 3.20 -36.11 8.36
C ALA A 463 3.49 -35.23 7.13
N ASN A 464 3.05 -33.97 7.16
CA ASN A 464 3.22 -33.01 6.05
C ASN A 464 4.46 -32.11 6.22
N ALA A 465 5.26 -32.27 7.28
CA ALA A 465 6.27 -31.27 7.68
C ALA A 465 7.48 -31.21 6.74
N MET A 466 7.96 -32.38 6.27
CA MET A 466 8.86 -32.57 5.13
C MET A 466 8.61 -33.97 4.57
N GLY A 467 8.54 -34.09 3.24
CA GLY A 467 8.56 -35.39 2.57
C GLY A 467 9.91 -36.06 2.73
N ALA A 468 10.12 -36.75 3.86
CA ALA A 468 11.26 -37.64 4.06
C ALA A 468 11.06 -38.84 3.13
N LYS A 469 11.63 -38.76 1.91
CA LYS A 469 11.51 -39.81 0.88
C LYS A 469 12.11 -41.18 1.32
N ASP A 470 12.80 -41.22 2.47
CA ASP A 470 13.53 -42.37 3.00
C ASP A 470 13.23 -42.67 4.50
N GLY A 471 12.05 -42.31 5.04
CA GLY A 471 11.77 -42.34 6.49
C GLY A 471 10.79 -43.41 7.00
N ASP A 472 11.31 -44.53 7.54
CA ASP A 472 10.54 -45.60 8.25
C ASP A 472 9.83 -45.14 9.55
N TRP A 473 10.13 -43.94 10.07
CA TRP A 473 9.69 -43.50 11.40
C TRP A 473 8.30 -42.88 11.38
N THR A 474 7.35 -43.49 12.08
CA THR A 474 5.96 -43.02 12.22
C THR A 474 5.68 -42.56 13.65
N LEU A 475 5.00 -41.43 13.79
CA LEU A 475 4.67 -40.86 15.10
C LEU A 475 3.45 -41.57 15.71
N GLN A 476 3.63 -42.14 16.90
CA GLN A 476 2.58 -42.91 17.58
C GLN A 476 1.52 -41.98 18.23
N PRO A 477 0.21 -42.17 17.95
CA PRO A 477 -0.86 -41.46 18.66
C PRO A 477 -0.80 -41.71 20.17
N SER A 478 -0.79 -40.63 20.95
CA SER A 478 -0.64 -40.66 22.41
C SER A 478 -1.53 -39.61 23.08
N LEU A 479 -2.07 -39.90 24.26
CA LEU A 479 -2.67 -38.88 25.13
C LEU A 479 -1.55 -38.07 25.77
N LYS A 480 -1.73 -36.75 25.84
CA LYS A 480 -0.79 -35.79 26.43
C LYS A 480 -1.40 -35.24 27.71
N GLN A 481 -0.97 -35.81 28.84
CA GLN A 481 -1.41 -35.43 30.18
C GLN A 481 -0.29 -34.68 30.90
N LEU A 482 -0.59 -33.49 31.41
CA LEU A 482 0.38 -32.57 31.99
C LEU A 482 0.23 -32.53 33.51
N VAL A 483 1.34 -32.75 34.23
CA VAL A 483 1.39 -32.73 35.70
C VAL A 483 1.49 -31.29 36.19
N VAL A 484 0.58 -30.90 37.09
CA VAL A 484 0.51 -29.54 37.65
C VAL A 484 0.43 -29.59 39.17
N ASN A 485 1.22 -28.77 39.86
CA ASN A 485 1.15 -28.59 41.31
C ASN A 485 -0.17 -27.90 41.70
N LEU A 486 -1.08 -28.62 42.36
CA LEU A 486 -2.37 -28.08 42.81
C LEU A 486 -2.22 -27.25 44.10
N LEU A 487 -2.18 -25.93 43.97
CA LEU A 487 -2.45 -25.00 45.08
C LEU A 487 -3.87 -24.43 44.97
N LEU A 488 -4.64 -24.56 46.06
CA LEU A 488 -6.06 -24.18 46.12
C LEU A 488 -6.24 -22.68 46.37
N ALA A 489 -6.67 -21.94 45.34
CA ALA A 489 -7.18 -20.58 45.50
C ALA A 489 -8.47 -20.37 44.66
N ARG A 490 -9.47 -19.70 45.24
CA ARG A 490 -10.75 -19.33 44.61
C ARG A 490 -10.60 -17.98 43.88
N PHE A 491 -11.33 -17.74 42.78
CA PHE A 491 -12.37 -16.68 42.70
C PHE A 491 -12.97 -16.41 41.29
N ALA A 492 -14.29 -16.17 41.30
CA ALA A 492 -15.09 -15.27 40.43
C ALA A 492 -15.24 -15.51 38.91
N THR A 493 -16.26 -14.85 38.35
CA THR A 493 -16.92 -15.21 37.08
C THR A 493 -17.51 -14.02 36.33
N GLU A 494 -17.22 -13.89 35.03
CA GLU A 494 -18.05 -13.32 33.93
C GLU A 494 -17.20 -13.36 32.60
N MET A 495 -17.67 -13.10 31.37
CA MET A 495 -19.00 -12.93 30.74
C MET A 495 -18.85 -13.19 29.21
N PRO A 496 -19.77 -13.92 28.54
CA PRO A 496 -19.97 -13.68 27.10
C PRO A 496 -21.44 -13.53 26.70
N ARG A 497 -21.79 -12.36 26.14
CA ARG A 497 -23.16 -12.05 25.65
C ARG A 497 -23.21 -11.27 24.32
N LEU A 498 -22.08 -11.14 23.61
CA LEU A 498 -21.90 -10.24 22.46
C LEU A 498 -21.96 -10.93 21.08
N LEU A 499 -21.52 -12.19 20.97
CA LEU A 499 -21.40 -12.88 19.67
C LEU A 499 -22.74 -13.39 19.11
N SER A 500 -23.68 -13.79 19.98
CA SER A 500 -25.04 -14.18 19.57
C SER A 500 -25.83 -13.02 18.97
N THR A 501 -25.50 -11.79 19.34
CA THR A 501 -26.19 -10.58 18.90
C THR A 501 -25.90 -10.26 17.44
N ALA A 502 -24.64 -10.35 17.00
CA ALA A 502 -24.22 -9.99 15.64
C ALA A 502 -24.94 -10.80 14.54
N LEU A 503 -25.22 -12.09 14.79
CA LEU A 503 -25.93 -12.96 13.84
C LEU A 503 -27.45 -12.77 13.88
N SER A 504 -28.05 -12.44 15.03
CA SER A 504 -29.48 -12.07 15.09
C SER A 504 -29.76 -10.73 14.39
N LEU A 505 -28.81 -9.80 14.41
CA LEU A 505 -28.92 -8.47 13.79
C LEU A 505 -29.15 -8.53 12.26
N ARG A 506 -28.69 -9.58 11.56
CA ARG A 506 -28.84 -9.71 10.09
C ARG A 506 -30.30 -9.87 9.62
N ARG A 507 -31.22 -10.24 10.51
CA ARG A 507 -32.64 -10.48 10.20
C ARG A 507 -33.59 -9.42 10.79
N ASP A 508 -33.09 -8.41 11.50
CA ASP A 508 -33.94 -7.40 12.14
C ASP A 508 -34.30 -6.26 11.16
N PRO A 509 -35.60 -6.05 10.81
CA PRO A 509 -36.03 -4.97 9.91
C PRO A 509 -35.76 -3.56 10.45
N ARG A 510 -35.34 -3.40 11.71
CA ARG A 510 -34.91 -2.12 12.28
C ARG A 510 -33.54 -1.70 11.75
N LEU A 511 -32.59 -2.62 11.61
CA LEU A 511 -31.23 -2.29 11.15
C LEU A 511 -31.14 -1.92 9.67
N LEU A 512 -32.02 -2.48 8.84
CA LEU A 512 -32.14 -2.10 7.42
C LEU A 512 -32.58 -0.64 7.21
N LYS A 513 -33.03 0.06 8.26
CA LYS A 513 -33.32 1.51 8.17
C LYS A 513 -32.09 2.39 8.39
N ILE A 514 -30.99 1.85 8.91
CA ILE A 514 -29.83 2.62 9.37
C ILE A 514 -28.88 3.09 8.23
N PRO A 515 -28.58 2.30 7.18
CA PRO A 515 -27.57 2.69 6.18
C PRO A 515 -27.78 4.06 5.48
N PRO A 516 -29.02 4.51 5.16
CA PRO A 516 -29.22 5.86 4.64
C PRO A 516 -28.80 6.96 5.61
N TYR A 517 -29.01 6.79 6.92
CA TYR A 517 -28.57 7.74 7.94
C TYR A 517 -27.04 7.72 8.10
N ILE A 518 -26.41 6.53 8.04
CA ILE A 518 -24.94 6.43 8.03
C ILE A 518 -24.36 7.14 6.81
N SER A 519 -24.94 6.94 5.62
CA SER A 519 -24.47 7.59 4.38
C SER A 519 -24.60 9.12 4.46
N ALA A 520 -25.70 9.65 4.99
CA ALA A 520 -25.86 11.08 5.27
C ALA A 520 -24.85 11.59 6.31
N PHE A 521 -24.60 10.82 7.37
CA PHE A 521 -23.63 11.14 8.42
C PHE A 521 -22.18 11.14 7.90
N CYS A 522 -21.82 10.23 6.98
CA CYS A 522 -20.51 10.23 6.31
C CYS A 522 -20.29 11.51 5.50
N ILE A 523 -21.30 12.00 4.75
CA ILE A 523 -21.19 13.28 4.02
C ILE A 523 -21.06 14.44 5.01
N ALA A 524 -21.90 14.47 6.05
CA ALA A 524 -21.87 15.52 7.07
C ALA A 524 -20.54 15.59 7.80
N ILE A 525 -19.99 14.45 8.27
CA ILE A 525 -18.65 14.40 8.85
C ILE A 525 -17.60 14.80 7.81
N GLY A 526 -17.67 14.33 6.57
CA GLY A 526 -16.71 14.68 5.51
C GLY A 526 -16.59 16.19 5.32
N VAL A 527 -17.72 16.90 5.25
CA VAL A 527 -17.77 18.38 5.16
C VAL A 527 -17.31 19.06 6.44
N VAL A 528 -17.79 18.61 7.62
CA VAL A 528 -17.36 19.18 8.91
C VAL A 528 -15.85 18.99 9.12
N TRP A 529 -15.31 17.84 8.76
CA TRP A 529 -13.87 17.55 8.87
C TRP A 529 -13.04 18.50 8.01
N LEU A 530 -13.49 18.81 6.78
CA LEU A 530 -12.85 19.82 5.94
C LEU A 530 -12.84 21.20 6.62
N LEU A 531 -13.97 21.60 7.22
CA LEU A 531 -14.09 22.88 7.93
C LEU A 531 -13.26 22.93 9.23
N LEU A 532 -12.88 21.80 9.82
CA LEU A 532 -11.99 21.75 10.99
C LEU A 532 -10.50 21.89 10.62
N LEU A 533 -10.09 21.61 9.37
CA LEU A 533 -8.68 21.64 8.95
C LEU A 533 -7.94 22.98 9.18
N PRO A 534 -8.57 24.17 9.00
CA PRO A 534 -7.90 25.46 9.21
C PRO A 534 -7.67 25.84 10.70
N LEU A 535 -8.19 25.04 11.64
CA LEU A 535 -7.93 25.23 13.07
C LEU A 535 -6.47 24.90 13.41
N ASP A 536 -6.01 25.44 14.54
CA ASP A 536 -4.60 25.36 14.90
C ASP A 536 -4.10 23.95 15.23
N ASP A 537 -4.98 23.08 15.75
CA ASP A 537 -4.66 21.71 16.15
C ASP A 537 -4.51 20.72 14.98
N TYR A 538 -5.17 21.00 13.84
CA TYR A 538 -5.19 20.12 12.66
C TYR A 538 -4.20 20.53 11.57
N SER A 539 -3.70 21.77 11.63
CA SER A 539 -2.67 22.29 10.73
C SER A 539 -1.31 22.31 11.42
N ARG A 540 -0.22 22.13 10.66
CA ARG A 540 1.16 22.17 11.16
C ARG A 540 1.89 23.40 10.62
N ARG A 541 2.91 23.87 11.33
CA ARG A 541 3.85 24.85 10.75
C ARG A 541 4.77 24.15 9.75
N THR A 542 5.12 24.85 8.68
CA THR A 542 6.15 24.38 7.75
C THR A 542 7.53 24.48 8.41
N TYR A 543 8.47 23.67 7.94
CA TYR A 543 9.88 23.71 8.30
C TYR A 543 10.68 23.31 7.05
N VAL A 544 11.96 23.67 6.99
CA VAL A 544 12.88 23.15 5.96
C VAL A 544 13.74 22.07 6.60
N SER A 545 13.97 20.97 5.88
CA SER A 545 15.03 20.02 6.24
C SER A 545 16.41 20.71 6.14
N GLU A 546 16.95 21.14 7.28
CA GLU A 546 18.16 21.98 7.35
C GLU A 546 19.38 21.34 6.66
N ASN A 547 19.44 20.01 6.62
CA ASN A 547 20.55 19.25 6.03
C ASN A 547 20.52 19.16 4.48
N ALA A 548 19.41 19.51 3.81
CA ALA A 548 19.24 19.24 2.37
C ALA A 548 19.43 20.47 1.47
N LEU A 549 18.89 21.64 1.86
CA LEU A 549 18.82 22.84 0.99
C LEU A 549 19.68 24.01 1.46
N LEU A 550 20.11 24.04 2.72
CA LEU A 550 20.89 25.13 3.34
C LEU A 550 20.38 26.55 2.96
N PRO A 551 19.06 26.80 3.01
CA PRO A 551 18.45 27.99 2.42
C PRO A 551 18.96 29.26 3.10
N GLY A 552 19.49 30.19 2.29
CA GLY A 552 19.96 31.47 2.80
C GLY A 552 21.23 31.43 3.65
N GLN A 553 22.00 30.33 3.65
CA GLN A 553 23.30 30.28 4.35
C GLN A 553 24.42 31.07 3.66
N VAL A 554 24.22 31.58 2.44
CA VAL A 554 25.26 32.32 1.70
C VAL A 554 24.76 33.67 1.20
N HIS A 555 25.62 34.68 1.30
CA HIS A 555 25.36 36.02 0.79
C HIS A 555 25.23 36.04 -0.73
N THR A 556 24.21 36.76 -1.22
CA THR A 556 23.99 37.09 -2.62
C THR A 556 24.76 38.35 -2.99
N TYR A 557 25.39 38.35 -4.16
CA TYR A 557 26.20 39.49 -4.64
C TYR A 557 25.55 40.20 -5.85
N PHE A 558 24.38 39.73 -6.30
CA PHE A 558 23.58 40.40 -7.31
C PHE A 558 23.10 41.77 -6.78
N GLY A 559 23.53 42.87 -7.41
CA GLY A 559 23.36 44.22 -6.87
C GLY A 559 23.71 45.33 -7.86
N GLY A 560 24.12 46.49 -7.34
CA GLY A 560 24.13 47.77 -8.08
C GLY A 560 24.83 47.78 -9.45
N SER A 561 25.91 47.01 -9.66
CA SER A 561 26.55 46.89 -10.98
C SER A 561 25.68 46.18 -12.02
N GLU A 562 24.92 45.18 -11.58
CA GLU A 562 24.01 44.42 -12.44
C GLU A 562 22.72 45.22 -12.72
N GLN A 563 22.36 46.20 -11.87
CA GLN A 563 21.20 47.08 -12.11
C GLN A 563 21.34 47.91 -13.39
N SER A 564 22.56 48.38 -13.72
CA SER A 564 22.83 49.08 -14.97
C SER A 564 22.70 48.16 -16.19
N ILE A 565 23.10 46.89 -16.04
CA ILE A 565 23.02 45.86 -17.09
C ILE A 565 21.57 45.46 -17.33
N PHE A 566 20.79 45.28 -16.26
CA PHE A 566 19.36 45.03 -16.30
C PHE A 566 18.59 46.11 -17.07
N ARG A 567 18.85 47.39 -16.78
CA ARG A 567 18.22 48.51 -17.51
C ARG A 567 18.54 48.50 -19.00
N ALA A 568 19.75 48.09 -19.39
CA ALA A 568 20.12 47.94 -20.80
C ALA A 568 19.36 46.78 -21.48
N PHE A 569 19.24 45.62 -20.83
CA PHE A 569 18.45 44.52 -21.38
C PHE A 569 16.95 44.79 -21.39
N ARG A 570 16.42 45.54 -20.43
CA ARG A 570 15.01 45.99 -20.47
C ARG A 570 14.74 46.85 -21.71
N HIS A 571 15.61 47.81 -21.99
CA HIS A 571 15.51 48.62 -23.21
C HIS A 571 15.59 47.77 -24.50
N GLU A 572 16.43 46.74 -24.54
CA GLU A 572 16.48 45.81 -25.68
C GLU A 572 15.20 44.96 -25.81
N VAL A 573 14.60 44.51 -24.70
CA VAL A 573 13.28 43.84 -24.69
C VAL A 573 12.17 44.78 -25.20
N ASP A 574 12.23 46.06 -24.84
CA ASP A 574 11.23 47.05 -25.26
C ASP A 574 11.29 47.37 -26.75
N LEU A 575 12.48 47.37 -27.35
CA LEU A 575 12.67 47.47 -28.82
C LEU A 575 12.13 46.24 -29.59
N LEU A 576 11.81 45.15 -28.90
CA LEU A 576 11.27 43.92 -29.46
C LEU A 576 9.79 43.70 -29.16
N ALA A 577 9.19 44.49 -28.25
CA ALA A 577 7.82 44.31 -27.76
C ALA A 577 6.74 44.25 -28.85
N SER A 578 6.95 44.95 -29.98
CA SER A 578 6.01 45.01 -31.10
C SER A 578 6.29 44.02 -32.24
N LYS A 579 7.20 43.05 -32.04
CA LYS A 579 7.68 42.14 -33.09
C LYS A 579 7.20 40.71 -32.86
N ASN A 580 7.15 39.94 -33.95
CA ASN A 580 6.78 38.53 -33.90
C ASN A 580 7.96 37.65 -33.43
N ASN A 581 7.63 36.59 -32.69
CA ASN A 581 8.64 35.66 -32.17
C ASN A 581 9.16 34.69 -33.24
N PHE A 582 8.30 34.24 -34.15
CA PHE A 582 8.62 33.26 -35.19
C PHE A 582 7.94 33.59 -36.53
N GLU A 583 8.26 32.82 -37.57
CA GLU A 583 7.72 32.97 -38.92
C GLU A 583 6.39 32.22 -39.09
N SER A 584 5.30 32.96 -39.29
CA SER A 584 4.03 32.34 -39.70
C SER A 584 4.19 31.78 -41.11
N VAL A 585 4.19 30.46 -41.26
CA VAL A 585 4.12 29.81 -42.58
C VAL A 585 2.76 30.09 -43.19
N ALA A 586 2.67 31.18 -43.96
CA ALA A 586 1.53 31.43 -44.83
C ALA A 586 1.51 30.34 -45.91
N PHE A 587 0.41 29.61 -46.02
CA PHE A 587 0.21 28.67 -47.14
C PHE A 587 0.38 29.41 -48.47
N PRO A 588 1.14 28.88 -49.45
CA PRO A 588 1.31 29.56 -50.72
C PRO A 588 -0.03 29.71 -51.44
N SER A 589 -0.45 30.96 -51.64
CA SER A 589 -1.42 31.29 -52.67
C SER A 589 -0.82 30.89 -54.02
N TRP A 590 -1.50 30.03 -54.78
CA TRP A 590 -1.10 29.64 -56.15
C TRP A 590 -1.30 30.76 -57.20
N ARG A 591 -1.38 32.01 -56.72
CA ARG A 591 -1.43 33.25 -57.48
C ARG A 591 -0.55 34.26 -56.76
N ASP A 592 0.70 34.32 -57.19
CA ASP A 592 1.48 35.55 -57.42
C ASP A 592 2.85 35.13 -57.95
N ASP A 593 2.85 34.76 -59.23
CA ASP A 593 4.06 34.56 -60.02
C ASP A 593 4.34 35.84 -60.83
N PHE A 594 5.60 36.15 -61.13
CA PHE A 594 6.10 37.39 -61.76
C PHE A 594 5.97 38.72 -60.97
N ARG A 595 7.01 39.03 -60.17
CA ARG A 595 7.91 40.17 -60.43
C ARG A 595 9.16 40.11 -59.53
N GLY A 596 10.31 40.46 -60.09
CA GLY A 596 11.61 40.30 -59.43
C GLY A 596 11.94 41.34 -58.36
N THR A 597 12.88 40.97 -57.50
CA THR A 597 13.70 41.86 -56.66
C THR A 597 12.98 42.93 -55.83
N GLN A 598 12.58 42.55 -54.62
CA GLN A 598 12.84 43.38 -53.45
C GLN A 598 13.49 42.53 -52.36
N LYS A 599 14.54 43.08 -51.72
CA LYS A 599 15.02 42.57 -50.43
C LYS A 599 13.85 42.67 -49.46
N ALA A 600 13.31 41.54 -49.00
CA ALA A 600 12.46 41.55 -47.83
C ALA A 600 13.30 42.10 -46.66
N ASN A 601 12.83 43.21 -46.06
CA ASN A 601 13.53 43.84 -44.95
C ASN A 601 13.68 42.83 -43.83
N THR A 602 14.91 42.65 -43.33
CA THR A 602 15.20 41.74 -42.23
C THR A 602 14.72 42.36 -40.91
N GLU A 603 13.41 42.29 -40.67
CA GLU A 603 12.85 42.61 -39.35
C GLU A 603 13.53 41.71 -38.31
N THR A 604 14.30 42.31 -37.40
CA THR A 604 15.01 41.58 -36.36
C THR A 604 13.99 40.91 -35.45
N ARG A 605 13.82 39.59 -35.58
CA ARG A 605 12.83 38.81 -34.82
C ARG A 605 13.25 38.75 -33.35
N VAL A 606 12.28 38.51 -32.45
CA VAL A 606 12.55 38.40 -31.00
C VAL A 606 13.61 37.33 -30.74
N ASN A 607 13.40 36.14 -31.30
CA ASN A 607 14.27 34.99 -31.10
C ASN A 607 15.69 35.20 -31.68
N ASP A 608 15.81 35.89 -32.82
CA ASP A 608 17.12 36.20 -33.43
C ASP A 608 17.96 37.13 -32.53
N LYS A 609 17.32 38.12 -31.91
CA LYS A 609 17.99 39.03 -30.98
C LYS A 609 18.32 38.34 -29.66
N LEU A 610 17.44 37.49 -29.13
CA LEU A 610 17.69 36.71 -27.91
C LEU A 610 18.85 35.72 -28.10
N GLU A 611 18.89 34.99 -29.22
CA GLU A 611 20.02 34.11 -29.56
C GLU A 611 21.32 34.88 -29.71
N SER A 612 21.31 36.04 -30.38
CA SER A 612 22.48 36.90 -30.52
C SER A 612 23.02 37.37 -29.16
N ILE A 613 22.14 37.76 -28.23
CA ILE A 613 22.51 38.16 -26.86
C ILE A 613 23.13 36.99 -26.09
N LEU A 614 22.46 35.83 -26.04
CA LEU A 614 22.93 34.66 -25.29
C LEU A 614 24.24 34.08 -25.86
N THR A 615 24.36 34.03 -27.19
CA THR A 615 25.60 33.62 -27.87
C THR A 615 26.74 34.61 -27.57
N GLY A 616 26.43 35.91 -27.48
CA GLY A 616 27.37 36.96 -27.08
C GLY A 616 27.93 36.81 -25.66
N PHE A 617 27.25 36.07 -24.77
CA PHE A 617 27.79 35.72 -23.44
C PHE A 617 28.59 34.40 -23.44
N GLY A 618 28.68 33.69 -24.56
CA GLY A 618 29.26 32.34 -24.63
C GLY A 618 28.38 31.25 -24.01
N VAL A 619 27.06 31.36 -24.17
CA VAL A 619 26.08 30.30 -23.87
C VAL A 619 25.81 29.50 -25.14
N LYS A 620 25.62 28.17 -25.02
CA LYS A 620 25.16 27.34 -26.14
C LYS A 620 23.65 27.53 -26.28
N VAL A 621 23.19 28.09 -27.41
CA VAL A 621 21.77 28.37 -27.66
C VAL A 621 21.15 27.28 -28.53
N GLY A 622 19.92 26.89 -28.21
CA GLY A 622 19.08 26.02 -29.03
C GLY A 622 17.73 26.68 -29.29
N ARG A 623 17.13 26.33 -30.43
CA ARG A 623 15.75 26.70 -30.78
C ARG A 623 14.89 25.45 -30.97
N GLN A 624 13.59 25.59 -30.81
CA GLN A 624 12.63 24.51 -30.97
C GLN A 624 11.27 25.03 -31.45
N ASN A 625 10.82 24.59 -32.61
CA ASN A 625 9.48 24.88 -33.13
C ASN A 625 8.44 23.90 -32.58
N TYR A 626 7.22 24.36 -32.33
CA TYR A 626 6.09 23.51 -31.95
C TYR A 626 4.78 24.01 -32.55
N THR A 627 3.78 23.14 -32.65
CA THR A 627 2.46 23.39 -33.21
C THR A 627 1.44 22.40 -32.63
N TYR A 628 0.66 22.85 -31.65
CA TYR A 628 -0.49 22.09 -31.14
C TYR A 628 -1.77 22.44 -31.91
N HIS A 629 -2.63 21.44 -32.12
CA HIS A 629 -3.98 21.63 -32.63
C HIS A 629 -4.99 21.34 -31.51
N SER A 630 -5.82 22.32 -31.16
CA SER A 630 -6.87 22.12 -30.15
C SER A 630 -8.07 23.02 -30.41
N ALA A 631 -9.28 22.48 -30.22
CA ALA A 631 -10.54 23.18 -30.43
C ALA A 631 -10.64 23.92 -31.80
N GLY A 632 -10.02 23.38 -32.85
CA GLY A 632 -9.98 23.99 -34.19
C GLY A 632 -9.06 25.21 -34.36
N GLU A 633 -8.32 25.59 -33.33
CA GLU A 633 -7.23 26.57 -33.40
C GLU A 633 -5.86 25.89 -33.45
N ILE A 634 -4.86 26.62 -33.93
CA ILE A 634 -3.46 26.19 -34.07
C ILE A 634 -2.59 27.07 -33.17
N TYR A 635 -1.92 26.45 -32.20
CA TYR A 635 -1.03 27.11 -31.25
C TYR A 635 0.40 26.76 -31.66
N SER A 636 1.06 27.69 -32.34
CA SER A 636 2.42 27.50 -32.83
C SER A 636 3.37 28.55 -32.28
N GLY A 637 4.64 28.18 -32.13
CA GLY A 637 5.67 29.02 -31.56
C GLY A 637 7.07 28.45 -31.77
N GLU A 638 8.08 29.25 -31.47
CA GLU A 638 9.48 28.86 -31.40
C GLU A 638 10.03 29.20 -30.00
N ASN A 639 10.43 28.19 -29.25
CA ASN A 639 11.12 28.32 -27.97
C ASN A 639 12.61 28.62 -28.21
N VAL A 640 13.18 29.54 -27.44
CA VAL A 640 14.64 29.76 -27.37
C VAL A 640 15.14 29.35 -26.00
N TYR A 641 16.25 28.62 -25.92
CA TYR A 641 16.88 28.29 -24.65
C TYR A 641 18.41 28.29 -24.73
N GLY A 642 19.07 28.57 -23.62
CA GLY A 642 20.53 28.58 -23.50
C GLY A 642 21.02 27.65 -22.40
N ILE A 643 22.06 26.85 -22.65
CA ILE A 643 22.69 25.97 -21.65
C ILE A 643 24.01 26.59 -21.17
N LEU A 644 24.03 26.98 -19.89
CA LEU A 644 25.20 27.38 -19.13
C LEU A 644 25.81 26.13 -18.48
N GLN A 645 26.91 25.63 -19.04
CA GLN A 645 27.61 24.48 -18.47
C GLN A 645 28.31 24.83 -17.15
N ALA A 646 28.16 23.96 -16.16
CA ALA A 646 28.75 24.11 -14.83
C ALA A 646 30.29 24.03 -14.89
N PRO A 647 31.03 24.98 -14.29
CA PRO A 647 32.49 24.94 -14.27
C PRO A 647 33.07 23.92 -13.28
N ARG A 648 32.24 23.30 -12.44
CA ARG A 648 32.64 22.27 -11.45
C ARG A 648 31.79 20.98 -11.51
N GLY A 649 31.03 20.78 -12.59
CA GLY A 649 30.09 19.66 -12.72
C GLY A 649 30.30 18.84 -13.98
N ASP A 650 29.92 17.57 -13.92
CA ASP A 650 30.07 16.60 -15.03
C ASP A 650 28.92 16.69 -16.06
N ALA A 651 28.14 17.77 -16.04
CA ALA A 651 26.93 17.98 -16.85
C ALA A 651 25.83 16.88 -16.71
N THR A 652 25.87 16.12 -15.61
CA THR A 652 24.92 15.04 -15.29
C THR A 652 23.58 15.53 -14.75
N GLU A 653 23.50 16.78 -14.29
CA GLU A 653 22.33 17.39 -13.68
C GLU A 653 22.17 18.85 -14.09
N ALA A 654 20.93 19.33 -14.18
CA ALA A 654 20.61 20.69 -14.59
C ALA A 654 19.46 21.32 -13.78
N ILE A 655 19.45 22.65 -13.70
CA ILE A 655 18.40 23.48 -13.09
C ILE A 655 17.86 24.45 -14.14
N VAL A 656 16.55 24.64 -14.22
CA VAL A 656 15.92 25.48 -15.26
C VAL A 656 15.47 26.84 -14.69
N LEU A 657 15.86 27.93 -15.35
CA LEU A 657 15.36 29.29 -15.13
C LEU A 657 14.44 29.66 -16.30
N VAL A 658 13.16 29.89 -16.03
CA VAL A 658 12.13 30.16 -17.06
C VAL A 658 11.67 31.61 -17.00
N ALA A 659 11.63 32.30 -18.13
CA ALA A 659 10.86 33.54 -18.29
C ALA A 659 10.18 33.54 -19.66
N ALA A 660 8.89 33.25 -19.67
CA ALA A 660 8.08 33.35 -20.87
C ALA A 660 8.00 34.79 -21.37
N TRP A 661 8.05 35.00 -22.69
CA TRP A 661 7.92 36.32 -23.31
C TRP A 661 6.59 36.98 -22.97
N LYS A 662 5.51 36.18 -22.98
CA LYS A 662 4.21 36.55 -22.42
C LYS A 662 3.97 35.89 -21.05
N SER A 663 3.60 36.74 -20.09
CA SER A 663 3.03 36.41 -18.78
C SER A 663 1.80 35.51 -18.90
N ILE A 664 1.35 34.91 -17.80
CA ILE A 664 0.08 34.17 -17.77
C ILE A 664 -1.12 35.05 -18.14
N ASP A 665 -1.09 36.34 -17.77
CA ASP A 665 -2.12 37.33 -18.10
C ASP A 665 -1.97 37.91 -19.54
N GLU A 666 -1.26 37.19 -20.42
CA GLU A 666 -0.87 37.56 -21.79
C GLU A 666 -0.05 38.86 -21.95
N GLN A 667 0.30 39.53 -20.85
CA GLN A 667 1.12 40.74 -20.83
C GLN A 667 2.59 40.45 -21.20
N LEU A 668 3.31 41.45 -21.72
CA LEU A 668 4.76 41.34 -21.95
C LEU A 668 5.50 41.18 -20.62
N ASN A 669 6.26 40.10 -20.44
CA ASN A 669 7.05 39.83 -19.24
C ASN A 669 8.37 40.63 -19.25
N ARG A 670 8.25 41.96 -19.34
CA ARG A 670 9.32 42.93 -19.58
C ARG A 670 10.47 42.78 -18.59
N ASN A 671 10.17 42.83 -17.29
CA ASN A 671 11.18 42.75 -16.25
C ASN A 671 11.66 41.30 -16.04
N GLY A 672 10.80 40.28 -16.22
CA GLY A 672 11.21 38.87 -16.09
C GLY A 672 12.25 38.45 -17.13
N VAL A 673 12.02 38.72 -18.42
CA VAL A 673 12.95 38.38 -19.50
C VAL A 673 14.27 39.16 -19.35
N ALA A 674 14.20 40.46 -19.05
CA ALA A 674 15.39 41.29 -18.79
C ALA A 674 16.20 40.79 -17.58
N LEU A 675 15.52 40.28 -16.53
CA LEU A 675 16.18 39.73 -15.34
C LEU A 675 16.86 38.40 -15.66
N VAL A 676 16.23 37.50 -16.43
CA VAL A 676 16.85 36.25 -16.88
C VAL A 676 18.09 36.51 -17.75
N LEU A 677 18.05 37.48 -18.68
CA LEU A 677 19.23 37.85 -19.48
C LEU A 677 20.37 38.43 -18.61
N THR A 678 20.03 39.19 -17.56
CA THR A 678 21.01 39.73 -16.61
C THR A 678 21.62 38.61 -15.76
N LEU A 679 20.79 37.72 -15.21
CA LEU A 679 21.20 36.56 -14.43
C LEU A 679 22.03 35.57 -15.26
N ALA A 680 21.71 35.37 -16.55
CA ALA A 680 22.50 34.55 -17.47
C ALA A 680 23.96 35.02 -17.55
N ARG A 681 24.16 36.33 -17.77
CA ARG A 681 25.48 36.96 -17.81
C ARG A 681 26.17 36.92 -16.44
N TYR A 682 25.41 37.11 -15.35
CA TYR A 682 25.94 37.02 -13.99
C TYR A 682 26.41 35.59 -13.69
N PHE A 683 25.53 34.58 -13.77
CA PHE A 683 25.83 33.17 -13.48
C PHE A 683 27.05 32.66 -14.27
N LYS A 684 27.18 33.02 -15.55
CA LYS A 684 28.35 32.64 -16.39
C LYS A 684 29.70 33.13 -15.84
N ARG A 685 29.73 34.23 -15.08
CA ARG A 685 30.95 34.79 -14.48
C ARG A 685 31.38 34.09 -13.19
N TRP A 686 30.48 33.37 -12.50
CA TRP A 686 30.76 32.75 -11.21
C TRP A 686 31.11 31.28 -11.36
N SER A 687 32.17 30.84 -10.66
CA SER A 687 32.67 29.46 -10.71
C SER A 687 32.06 28.55 -9.63
N LEU A 688 30.91 28.91 -9.07
CA LEU A 688 30.30 28.23 -7.92
C LEU A 688 29.28 27.13 -8.26
N TRP A 689 28.88 27.02 -9.53
CA TRP A 689 27.86 26.08 -9.99
C TRP A 689 28.43 24.67 -10.19
N SER A 690 27.71 23.68 -9.69
CA SER A 690 27.97 22.24 -9.87
C SER A 690 26.93 21.57 -10.77
N LYS A 691 25.74 22.17 -10.94
CA LYS A 691 24.71 21.75 -11.90
C LYS A 691 24.65 22.72 -13.08
N ASP A 692 24.37 22.21 -14.28
CA ASP A 692 24.17 23.04 -15.47
C ASP A 692 22.94 23.94 -15.27
N ILE A 693 22.96 25.15 -15.84
CA ILE A 693 21.81 26.06 -15.78
C ILE A 693 21.21 26.23 -17.16
N ILE A 694 19.93 25.87 -17.31
CA ILE A 694 19.18 26.04 -18.55
C ILE A 694 18.33 27.30 -18.42
N LEU A 695 18.50 28.21 -19.37
CA LEU A 695 17.74 29.45 -19.48
C LEU A 695 16.66 29.23 -20.53
N LEU A 696 15.39 29.15 -20.15
CA LEU A 696 14.27 28.87 -21.07
C LEU A 696 13.42 30.13 -21.29
N LEU A 697 13.34 30.57 -22.54
CA LEU A 697 12.58 31.74 -22.99
C LEU A 697 11.51 31.29 -24.01
N PRO A 698 10.37 30.74 -23.54
CA PRO A 698 9.26 30.34 -24.41
C PRO A 698 8.44 31.57 -24.83
N PRO A 699 7.70 31.52 -25.95
CA PRO A 699 6.92 32.66 -26.43
C PRO A 699 5.69 32.93 -25.56
N ASP A 700 5.15 31.92 -24.89
CA ASP A 700 4.02 31.98 -23.98
C ASP A 700 4.26 31.13 -22.73
N SER A 701 3.53 31.45 -21.65
CA SER A 701 3.73 30.79 -20.35
C SER A 701 3.26 29.34 -20.28
N THR A 702 2.42 28.87 -21.20
CA THR A 702 1.71 27.58 -21.04
C THR A 702 2.09 26.52 -22.08
N THR A 703 1.90 26.80 -23.37
CA THR A 703 2.10 25.82 -24.45
C THR A 703 3.56 25.67 -24.86
N GLY A 704 4.32 26.77 -24.97
CA GLY A 704 5.74 26.73 -25.27
C GLY A 704 6.56 26.00 -24.22
N THR A 705 6.29 26.27 -22.94
CA THR A 705 6.92 25.55 -21.82
C THR A 705 6.63 24.04 -21.89
N GLN A 706 5.39 23.64 -22.12
CA GLN A 706 5.03 22.22 -22.24
C GLN A 706 5.76 21.55 -23.41
N ALA A 707 5.77 22.17 -24.60
CA ALA A 707 6.44 21.62 -25.77
C ALA A 707 7.96 21.44 -25.55
N TRP A 708 8.59 22.31 -24.77
CA TRP A 708 9.99 22.19 -24.43
C TRP A 708 10.24 21.02 -23.45
N VAL A 709 9.44 20.91 -22.39
CA VAL A 709 9.59 19.82 -21.40
C VAL A 709 9.27 18.45 -22.03
N ASP A 710 8.20 18.34 -22.82
CA ASP A 710 7.85 17.14 -23.59
C ASP A 710 9.00 16.70 -24.51
N ALA A 711 9.73 17.64 -25.11
CA ALA A 711 10.89 17.34 -25.96
C ALA A 711 12.19 17.10 -25.18
N TYR A 712 12.33 17.65 -23.97
CA TYR A 712 13.43 17.33 -23.08
C TYR A 712 13.39 15.86 -22.66
N HIS A 713 12.20 15.37 -22.29
CA HIS A 713 11.96 13.99 -21.86
C HIS A 713 11.64 12.99 -23.00
N ASP A 714 11.71 13.42 -24.27
CA ASP A 714 11.39 12.60 -25.46
C ASP A 714 9.97 11.98 -25.46
N ALA A 715 9.00 12.69 -24.86
CA ALA A 715 7.59 12.33 -24.78
C ALA A 715 6.70 13.03 -25.84
N HIS A 716 7.32 13.83 -26.71
CA HIS A 716 6.67 14.63 -27.75
C HIS A 716 6.34 13.83 -29.03
N ASP A 717 5.37 14.31 -29.80
CA ASP A 717 5.13 13.83 -31.18
C ASP A 717 5.96 14.67 -32.16
N SER A 718 6.97 14.06 -32.79
CA SER A 718 7.91 14.69 -33.72
C SER A 718 7.25 15.32 -34.96
N LYS A 719 5.98 15.01 -35.23
CA LYS A 719 5.19 15.64 -36.31
C LYS A 719 4.69 17.05 -35.94
N TYR A 720 4.51 17.31 -34.65
CA TYR A 720 3.88 18.52 -34.11
C TYR A 720 4.85 19.37 -33.26
N ILE A 721 5.87 18.75 -32.69
CA ILE A 721 6.87 19.37 -31.83
C ILE A 721 8.25 18.97 -32.37
N ALA A 722 9.17 19.93 -32.53
CA ALA A 722 10.54 19.61 -32.92
C ALA A 722 11.33 19.03 -31.73
N PRO A 723 12.27 18.09 -31.95
CA PRO A 723 13.20 17.64 -30.92
C PRO A 723 14.18 18.75 -30.53
N LEU A 724 14.73 18.69 -29.31
CA LEU A 724 15.71 19.66 -28.84
C LEU A 724 17.10 19.40 -29.46
N PRO A 725 17.74 20.38 -30.14
CA PRO A 725 19.09 20.22 -30.69
C PRO A 725 20.19 20.14 -29.62
N LEU A 726 19.92 20.60 -28.40
CA LEU A 726 20.83 20.58 -27.27
C LEU A 726 20.09 20.05 -26.04
N LYS A 727 20.72 19.14 -25.28
CA LYS A 727 20.25 18.68 -23.97
C LYS A 727 21.40 18.78 -22.95
N SER A 728 21.05 18.74 -21.68
CA SER A 728 21.98 18.59 -20.55
C SER A 728 21.52 17.38 -19.71
N GLY A 729 21.96 17.27 -18.47
CA GLY A 729 21.64 16.19 -17.56
C GLY A 729 20.21 16.22 -16.99
N ALA A 730 19.97 15.39 -15.97
CA ALA A 730 18.65 15.28 -15.34
C ALA A 730 18.20 16.61 -14.72
N LEU A 731 16.94 17.00 -14.96
CA LEU A 731 16.38 18.23 -14.40
C LEU A 731 16.09 18.04 -12.90
N GLN A 732 16.81 18.76 -12.05
CA GLN A 732 16.67 18.71 -10.58
C GLN A 732 15.64 19.69 -10.02
N GLY A 733 15.28 20.72 -10.80
CA GLY A 733 14.23 21.66 -10.45
C GLY A 733 14.15 22.83 -11.42
N ALA A 734 13.04 23.58 -11.35
CA ALA A 734 12.81 24.76 -12.20
C ALA A 734 12.25 25.95 -11.39
N LEU A 735 12.64 27.15 -11.78
CA LEU A 735 12.08 28.39 -11.24
C LEU A 735 11.65 29.29 -12.38
N ALA A 736 10.39 29.71 -12.36
CA ALA A 736 9.83 30.62 -13.35
C ALA A 736 9.67 32.04 -12.78
N ILE A 737 9.94 33.06 -13.59
CA ILE A 737 9.76 34.47 -13.24
C ILE A 737 8.65 35.07 -14.12
N ASP A 738 7.61 35.58 -13.49
CA ASP A 738 6.54 36.34 -14.14
C ASP A 738 6.51 37.75 -13.55
N TYR A 739 7.17 38.71 -14.22
CA TYR A 739 7.32 40.10 -13.77
C TYR A 739 7.04 41.05 -14.95
N PRO A 740 5.76 41.38 -15.23
CA PRO A 740 5.38 42.19 -16.39
C PRO A 740 5.47 43.71 -16.16
N PHE A 741 5.25 44.18 -14.92
CA PHE A 741 5.14 45.61 -14.61
C PHE A 741 6.46 46.28 -14.17
N GLU A 742 6.56 47.61 -14.31
CA GLU A 742 7.78 48.37 -14.02
C GLU A 742 7.88 48.95 -12.59
N HIS A 743 6.77 49.00 -11.86
CA HIS A 743 6.81 49.56 -10.50
C HIS A 743 7.48 48.61 -9.51
N ARG A 744 7.87 49.18 -8.37
CA ARG A 744 8.35 48.44 -7.21
C ARG A 744 7.20 47.68 -6.55
N TYR A 745 7.54 46.59 -5.88
CA TYR A 745 6.56 45.71 -5.23
C TYR A 745 6.76 45.64 -3.72
N HIS A 746 5.72 45.15 -3.03
CA HIS A 746 5.75 44.88 -1.58
C HIS A 746 5.79 43.38 -1.31
N GLU A 747 4.98 42.61 -2.03
CA GLU A 747 4.79 41.18 -1.81
C GLU A 747 5.35 40.34 -2.97
N LEU A 748 5.69 39.09 -2.68
CA LEU A 748 6.09 38.07 -3.65
C LEU A 748 5.09 36.91 -3.59
N HIS A 749 4.19 36.85 -4.56
CA HIS A 749 3.24 35.76 -4.71
C HIS A 749 3.96 34.54 -5.30
N ILE A 750 3.89 33.42 -4.58
CA ILE A 750 4.41 32.12 -5.00
C ILE A 750 3.26 31.31 -5.59
N ILE A 751 3.36 30.98 -6.87
CA ILE A 751 2.42 30.13 -7.59
C ILE A 751 3.02 28.73 -7.71
N TYR A 752 2.25 27.72 -7.29
CA TYR A 752 2.72 26.34 -7.14
C TYR A 752 1.72 25.27 -7.61
N ASP A 753 0.55 25.66 -8.12
CA ASP A 753 -0.50 24.71 -8.50
C ASP A 753 -0.18 24.07 -9.86
N GLY A 754 0.20 22.79 -9.81
CA GLY A 754 0.48 21.97 -10.99
C GLY A 754 -0.78 21.42 -11.65
N THR A 755 -0.58 20.84 -12.84
CA THR A 755 -1.66 20.20 -13.58
C THR A 755 -2.21 18.97 -12.83
N ASN A 756 -3.48 18.64 -13.06
CA ASN A 756 -4.17 17.51 -12.43
C ASN A 756 -4.17 17.49 -10.89
N GLY A 757 -3.86 18.61 -10.22
CA GLY A 757 -3.79 18.70 -8.76
C GLY A 757 -2.48 18.20 -8.15
N GLN A 758 -1.46 17.96 -8.98
CA GLN A 758 -0.10 17.70 -8.52
C GLN A 758 0.54 18.98 -7.98
N LEU A 759 1.38 18.86 -6.96
CA LEU A 759 2.07 19.96 -6.30
C LEU A 759 3.58 19.70 -6.30
N PRO A 760 4.44 20.73 -6.30
CA PRO A 760 5.87 20.56 -6.08
C PRO A 760 6.13 20.16 -4.62
N ASN A 761 7.36 19.76 -4.31
CA ASN A 761 7.76 19.46 -2.96
C ASN A 761 7.69 20.71 -2.04
N LEU A 762 7.07 20.54 -0.88
CA LEU A 762 6.88 21.61 0.11
C LEU A 762 8.20 22.27 0.55
N ASP A 763 9.32 21.54 0.60
CA ASP A 763 10.63 22.07 1.00
C ASP A 763 11.17 23.15 0.02
N LEU A 764 10.80 23.07 -1.27
CA LEU A 764 11.16 24.08 -2.27
C LEU A 764 10.44 25.40 -1.98
N ILE A 765 9.13 25.34 -1.69
CA ILE A 765 8.32 26.51 -1.31
C ILE A 765 8.87 27.11 -0.01
N ASN A 766 9.10 26.29 1.01
CA ASN A 766 9.61 26.73 2.31
C ASN A 766 10.98 27.42 2.19
N SER A 767 11.85 26.92 1.32
CA SER A 767 13.16 27.51 1.06
C SER A 767 13.06 28.88 0.42
N ILE A 768 12.19 29.08 -0.57
CA ILE A 768 11.96 30.41 -1.17
C ILE A 768 11.30 31.36 -0.16
N VAL A 769 10.33 30.90 0.63
CA VAL A 769 9.72 31.70 1.71
C VAL A 769 10.78 32.17 2.71
N ASN A 770 11.73 31.30 3.10
CA ASN A 770 12.82 31.66 4.01
C ASN A 770 13.84 32.62 3.38
N ILE A 771 14.18 32.45 2.10
CA ILE A 771 15.10 33.35 1.38
C ILE A 771 14.47 34.75 1.19
N ALA A 772 13.24 34.81 0.70
CA ALA A 772 12.54 36.07 0.46
C ALA A 772 12.24 36.81 1.77
N GLY A 773 11.62 36.15 2.75
CA GLY A 773 11.24 36.76 4.02
C GLY A 773 12.42 36.96 4.98
N GLY A 774 13.26 35.95 5.16
CA GLY A 774 14.33 35.94 6.16
C GLY A 774 15.57 36.73 5.75
N GLN A 775 16.05 36.60 4.51
CA GLN A 775 17.24 37.33 4.04
C GLN A 775 16.90 38.68 3.40
N MET A 776 15.85 38.75 2.57
CA MET A 776 15.55 39.93 1.74
C MET A 776 14.49 40.85 2.35
N GLY A 777 13.78 40.41 3.41
CA GLY A 777 12.71 41.18 4.06
C GLY A 777 11.44 41.34 3.21
N ILE A 778 11.28 40.51 2.17
CA ILE A 778 10.14 40.56 1.23
C ILE A 778 9.00 39.70 1.80
N GLU A 779 7.80 40.27 1.91
CA GLU A 779 6.62 39.50 2.29
C GLU A 779 6.24 38.51 1.18
N THR A 780 6.17 37.21 1.49
CA THR A 780 5.62 36.22 0.54
C THR A 780 4.12 36.00 0.74
N THR A 781 3.41 35.65 -0.34
CA THR A 781 2.00 35.26 -0.31
C THR A 781 1.73 34.05 -1.20
N VAL A 782 0.57 33.41 -1.01
CA VAL A 782 0.10 32.24 -1.76
C VAL A 782 -1.38 32.42 -2.11
N GLN A 783 -1.88 31.76 -3.15
CA GLN A 783 -3.30 31.76 -3.55
C GLN A 783 -3.95 33.17 -3.70
N GLN A 784 -3.15 34.17 -4.10
CA GLN A 784 -3.57 35.57 -4.25
C GLN A 784 -4.23 36.15 -2.98
N MET A 785 -3.72 35.77 -1.80
CA MET A 785 -4.18 36.25 -0.49
C MET A 785 -3.18 37.25 0.10
N ALA A 786 -3.22 38.49 -0.41
CA ALA A 786 -2.45 39.62 0.12
C ALA A 786 -2.88 39.98 1.55
N GLY A 787 -1.94 40.42 2.39
CA GLY A 787 -2.21 40.84 3.78
C GLY A 787 -2.80 39.75 4.72
N HIS A 788 -2.56 38.47 4.45
CA HIS A 788 -3.15 37.33 5.17
C HIS A 788 -2.82 37.31 6.69
N THR A 789 -3.81 37.52 7.55
CA THR A 789 -3.60 37.73 9.01
C THR A 789 -3.38 36.47 9.85
N ASP A 790 -3.39 35.29 9.21
CA ASP A 790 -3.39 33.97 9.84
C ASP A 790 -4.66 33.64 10.65
N SER A 791 -5.74 34.38 10.40
CA SER A 791 -7.07 34.08 10.95
C SER A 791 -7.63 32.77 10.36
N TYR A 792 -8.54 32.11 11.08
CA TYR A 792 -9.27 30.94 10.58
C TYR A 792 -9.97 31.21 9.25
N GLN A 793 -10.53 32.41 9.07
CA GLN A 793 -11.23 32.79 7.83
C GLN A 793 -10.25 32.91 6.65
N ASP A 794 -9.11 33.57 6.85
CA ASP A 794 -8.10 33.70 5.79
C ASP A 794 -7.53 32.32 5.41
N ARG A 795 -7.20 31.49 6.41
CA ARG A 795 -6.73 30.11 6.21
C ARG A 795 -7.74 29.25 5.44
N LEU A 796 -9.02 29.32 5.80
CA LEU A 796 -10.10 28.61 5.11
C LEU A 796 -10.26 29.10 3.66
N GLN A 797 -10.18 30.40 3.43
CA GLN A 797 -10.26 30.98 2.10
C GLN A 797 -9.05 30.59 1.23
N THR A 798 -7.84 30.63 1.77
CA THR A 798 -6.60 30.15 1.12
C THR A 798 -6.72 28.66 0.75
N MET A 799 -7.18 27.82 1.68
CA MET A 799 -7.40 26.39 1.44
C MET A 799 -8.41 26.15 0.32
N LEU A 800 -9.58 26.78 0.38
CA LEU A 800 -10.65 26.57 -0.59
C LEU A 800 -10.28 27.07 -1.99
N ARG A 801 -9.50 28.16 -2.10
CA ARG A 801 -8.91 28.61 -3.37
C ARG A 801 -7.92 27.58 -3.92
N GLY A 802 -6.96 27.12 -3.11
CA GLY A 802 -6.01 26.08 -3.54
C GLY A 802 -6.70 24.78 -3.96
N MET A 803 -7.71 24.34 -3.21
CA MET A 803 -8.55 23.20 -3.60
C MET A 803 -9.28 23.43 -4.93
N LEU A 804 -9.75 24.65 -5.21
CA LEU A 804 -10.41 24.97 -6.48
C LEU A 804 -9.42 24.86 -7.66
N TYR A 805 -8.23 25.46 -7.56
CA TYR A 805 -7.20 25.37 -8.61
C TYR A 805 -6.73 23.92 -8.83
N GLN A 806 -6.40 23.19 -7.76
CA GLN A 806 -6.06 21.77 -7.80
C GLN A 806 -7.19 20.91 -8.41
N GLY A 807 -8.44 21.19 -8.05
CA GLY A 807 -9.61 20.47 -8.54
C GLY A 807 -9.89 20.71 -10.02
N LEU A 808 -9.67 21.94 -10.51
CA LEU A 808 -9.73 22.25 -11.94
C LEU A 808 -8.58 21.59 -12.70
N GLY A 809 -7.39 21.54 -12.11
CA GLY A 809 -6.20 20.88 -12.66
C GLY A 809 -5.57 21.60 -13.86
N TYR A 810 -5.93 22.87 -14.08
CA TYR A 810 -5.45 23.74 -15.15
C TYR A 810 -4.08 24.36 -14.79
N PRO A 811 -3.13 24.52 -15.73
CA PRO A 811 -1.83 25.11 -15.44
C PRO A 811 -1.93 26.57 -14.98
N THR A 812 -1.29 26.89 -13.84
CA THR A 812 -1.28 28.24 -13.24
C THR A 812 0.01 29.02 -13.51
N GLY A 813 0.94 28.45 -14.28
CA GLY A 813 2.13 29.15 -14.79
C GLY A 813 3.09 28.19 -15.51
N PRO A 814 4.27 28.67 -15.94
CA PRO A 814 5.27 27.83 -16.61
C PRO A 814 5.71 26.63 -15.78
N HIS A 815 5.76 26.78 -14.45
CA HIS A 815 6.13 25.71 -13.53
C HIS A 815 5.22 24.46 -13.64
N SER A 816 3.93 24.64 -13.98
CA SER A 816 2.95 23.55 -14.02
C SER A 816 3.27 22.47 -15.07
N SER A 817 4.10 22.78 -16.07
CA SER A 817 4.55 21.85 -17.12
C SER A 817 5.67 20.89 -16.66
N PHE A 818 6.40 21.24 -15.60
CA PHE A 818 7.54 20.46 -15.08
C PHE A 818 7.10 19.38 -14.08
N ILE A 819 6.08 19.67 -13.28
CA ILE A 819 5.59 18.80 -12.19
C ILE A 819 5.18 17.39 -12.67
N PRO A 820 4.51 17.19 -13.83
CA PRO A 820 4.18 15.85 -14.35
C PRO A 820 5.38 14.95 -14.63
N TYR A 821 6.57 15.54 -14.83
CA TYR A 821 7.83 14.83 -15.07
C TYR A 821 8.66 14.66 -13.78
N HIS A 822 8.05 14.89 -12.60
CA HIS A 822 8.70 14.90 -11.29
C HIS A 822 9.85 15.92 -11.15
N VAL A 823 9.78 17.02 -11.90
CA VAL A 823 10.71 18.14 -11.78
C VAL A 823 10.05 19.21 -10.92
N ASP A 824 10.58 19.42 -9.71
CA ASP A 824 10.03 20.36 -8.73
C ASP A 824 10.15 21.80 -9.23
N ALA A 825 9.01 22.50 -9.32
CA ALA A 825 8.94 23.81 -9.95
C ALA A 825 7.92 24.76 -9.33
N ILE A 826 8.25 26.06 -9.32
CA ILE A 826 7.37 27.15 -8.87
C ILE A 826 7.55 28.43 -9.71
N THR A 827 6.51 29.25 -9.82
CA THR A 827 6.56 30.59 -10.43
C THR A 827 6.58 31.66 -9.33
N LEU A 828 7.45 32.65 -9.50
CA LEU A 828 7.52 33.86 -8.68
C LEU A 828 6.89 35.03 -9.43
N GLN A 829 5.85 35.63 -8.83
CA GLN A 829 5.17 36.82 -9.33
C GLN A 829 5.22 37.92 -8.26
N PRO A 830 5.84 39.10 -8.51
CA PRO A 830 5.79 40.21 -7.58
C PRO A 830 4.37 40.81 -7.56
N ALA A 831 3.96 41.38 -6.42
CA ALA A 831 2.62 41.93 -6.23
C ALA A 831 2.60 43.17 -5.32
N GLY A 832 1.58 44.00 -5.50
CA GLY A 832 1.38 45.27 -4.80
C GLY A 832 2.38 46.37 -5.18
N GLU A 833 2.23 47.54 -4.57
CA GLU A 833 3.18 48.65 -4.68
C GLU A 833 4.04 48.72 -3.41
N GLY A 834 5.35 48.88 -3.55
CA GLY A 834 6.25 48.87 -2.40
C GLY A 834 7.64 49.43 -2.65
N TRP A 835 8.63 48.94 -1.90
CA TRP A 835 10.00 49.46 -1.90
C TRP A 835 11.03 48.50 -2.49
N HIS A 836 10.66 47.24 -2.74
CA HIS A 836 11.52 46.24 -3.37
C HIS A 836 11.58 46.44 -4.89
N ASP A 837 12.77 46.24 -5.47
CA ASP A 837 13.07 46.48 -6.87
C ASP A 837 13.50 45.19 -7.61
N GLU A 838 13.89 45.32 -8.87
CA GLU A 838 14.27 44.18 -9.71
C GLU A 838 15.56 43.49 -9.21
N MET A 839 16.39 44.20 -8.42
CA MET A 839 17.57 43.62 -7.76
C MET A 839 17.19 42.79 -6.53
N ALA A 840 16.14 43.17 -5.80
CA ALA A 840 15.57 42.32 -4.75
C ALA A 840 15.08 40.97 -5.32
N MET A 841 14.35 41.00 -6.44
CA MET A 841 13.94 39.78 -7.16
C MET A 841 15.14 38.94 -7.60
N GLY A 842 16.14 39.57 -8.24
CA GLY A 842 17.35 38.88 -8.69
C GLY A 842 18.13 38.19 -7.56
N ARG A 843 18.15 38.76 -6.36
CA ARG A 843 18.75 38.14 -5.17
C ARG A 843 17.94 36.95 -4.64
N VAL A 844 16.60 37.00 -4.67
CA VAL A 844 15.77 35.83 -4.33
C VAL A 844 16.03 34.69 -5.31
N VAL A 845 16.12 34.99 -6.61
CA VAL A 845 16.43 34.00 -7.65
C VAL A 845 17.84 33.44 -7.47
N GLU A 846 18.87 34.28 -7.26
CA GLU A 846 20.24 33.83 -6.95
C GLU A 846 20.26 32.89 -5.73
N GLY A 847 19.65 33.28 -4.61
CA GLY A 847 19.60 32.46 -3.39
C GLY A 847 18.89 31.12 -3.61
N SER A 848 17.81 31.12 -4.39
CA SER A 848 17.05 29.90 -4.72
C SER A 848 17.85 28.94 -5.59
N PHE A 849 18.53 29.46 -6.63
CA PHE A 849 19.44 28.68 -7.47
C PHE A 849 20.61 28.10 -6.70
N ARG A 850 21.17 28.83 -5.73
CA ARG A 850 22.25 28.31 -4.87
C ARG A 850 21.77 27.17 -3.98
N SER A 851 20.55 27.25 -3.47
CA SER A 851 19.93 26.19 -2.66
C SER A 851 19.70 24.92 -3.51
N LEU A 852 19.10 25.06 -4.70
CA LEU A 852 18.91 23.95 -5.65
C LEU A 852 20.24 23.36 -6.15
N ASN A 853 21.26 24.19 -6.37
CA ASN A 853 22.60 23.74 -6.75
C ASN A 853 23.24 22.84 -5.68
N ASN A 854 22.97 23.11 -4.40
CA ASN A 854 23.52 22.36 -3.25
C ASN A 854 22.80 21.04 -2.95
N LEU A 855 21.64 20.75 -3.55
CA LEU A 855 20.96 19.45 -3.39
C LEU A 855 21.89 18.29 -3.77
N LEU A 856 22.08 17.34 -2.85
CA LEU A 856 22.83 16.10 -3.08
C LEU A 856 21.91 14.91 -3.43
N GLU A 857 20.63 15.02 -3.10
CA GLU A 857 19.59 14.00 -3.29
C GLU A 857 18.30 14.68 -3.79
N HIS A 858 17.44 13.91 -4.47
CA HIS A 858 16.11 14.39 -4.85
C HIS A 858 15.23 14.65 -3.62
N LEU A 859 14.31 15.62 -3.72
CA LEU A 859 13.43 15.98 -2.60
C LEU A 859 12.48 14.83 -2.21
N HIS A 860 12.29 14.65 -0.89
CA HIS A 860 11.64 13.45 -0.33
C HIS A 860 10.17 13.28 -0.78
N GLN A 861 9.84 12.08 -1.27
CA GLN A 861 8.52 11.70 -1.82
C GLN A 861 7.31 11.89 -0.88
N SER A 862 7.50 12.08 0.43
CA SER A 862 6.42 12.30 1.39
C SER A 862 5.80 13.70 1.35
N PHE A 863 6.46 14.70 0.76
CA PHE A 863 6.08 16.12 0.86
C PHE A 863 5.31 16.68 -0.34
N PHE A 864 4.81 15.81 -1.23
CA PHE A 864 4.02 16.19 -2.41
C PHE A 864 2.50 16.26 -2.15
N PHE A 865 2.03 15.81 -0.98
CA PHE A 865 0.61 15.70 -0.64
C PHE A 865 0.23 16.56 0.58
N TYR A 866 -0.07 17.83 0.31
CA TYR A 866 -0.44 18.83 1.32
C TYR A 866 -1.53 19.79 0.82
N LEU A 867 -2.20 20.46 1.77
CA LEU A 867 -2.95 21.69 1.52
C LEU A 867 -2.24 22.83 2.26
N LEU A 868 -1.91 23.93 1.58
CA LEU A 868 -1.36 25.14 2.21
C LEU A 868 -2.51 26.01 2.72
N MET A 869 -2.50 26.31 4.03
CA MET A 869 -3.42 27.26 4.66
C MET A 869 -2.83 28.68 4.66
N GLN A 870 -1.50 28.77 4.69
CA GLN A 870 -0.70 29.99 4.78
C GLN A 870 0.72 29.64 4.29
N LYS A 871 1.54 30.64 3.91
CA LYS A 871 2.99 30.46 3.59
C LYS A 871 3.77 29.60 4.58
N ASN A 872 3.40 29.66 5.87
CA ASN A 872 4.09 28.96 6.95
C ASN A 872 3.24 27.82 7.58
N ARG A 873 2.11 27.43 6.97
CA ARG A 873 1.13 26.53 7.61
C ARG A 873 0.46 25.59 6.61
N PHE A 874 0.56 24.28 6.85
CA PHE A 874 0.05 23.23 5.95
C PHE A 874 -0.71 22.12 6.67
N VAL A 875 -1.51 21.36 5.91
CA VAL A 875 -2.22 20.17 6.36
C VAL A 875 -1.73 18.98 5.53
N SER A 876 -1.24 17.93 6.19
CA SER A 876 -0.72 16.70 5.55
C SER A 876 -1.83 15.75 5.09
N ILE A 877 -1.55 14.92 4.08
CA ILE A 877 -2.47 13.91 3.54
C ILE A 877 -3.21 13.07 4.59
N GLY A 878 -2.53 12.59 5.63
CA GLY A 878 -3.17 11.78 6.69
C GLY A 878 -4.27 12.52 7.47
N THR A 879 -4.28 13.86 7.45
CA THR A 879 -5.29 14.69 8.11
C THR A 879 -6.44 15.05 7.18
N TYR A 880 -6.19 15.42 5.91
CA TYR A 880 -7.25 15.86 5.01
C TYR A 880 -7.95 14.71 4.26
N LEU A 881 -7.24 13.64 3.90
CA LEU A 881 -7.76 12.54 3.07
C LEU A 881 -9.05 11.88 3.62
N PRO A 882 -9.25 11.69 4.94
CA PRO A 882 -10.48 11.15 5.50
C PRO A 882 -11.76 11.90 5.07
N SER A 883 -11.66 13.21 4.82
CA SER A 883 -12.80 14.03 4.37
C SER A 883 -13.36 13.54 3.02
N ALA A 884 -12.51 13.42 1.99
CA ALA A 884 -12.92 12.93 0.67
C ALA A 884 -13.27 11.44 0.68
N MET A 885 -12.57 10.62 1.47
CA MET A 885 -12.90 9.20 1.61
C MET A 885 -14.28 8.98 2.25
N LEU A 886 -14.66 9.76 3.26
CA LEU A 886 -16.00 9.70 3.86
C LEU A 886 -17.10 10.15 2.88
N VAL A 887 -16.83 11.19 2.08
CA VAL A 887 -17.73 11.59 0.99
C VAL A 887 -17.84 10.48 -0.05
N ALA A 888 -16.75 9.87 -0.52
CA ALA A 888 -16.81 8.76 -1.49
C ALA A 888 -17.51 7.51 -0.92
N ALA A 889 -17.26 7.17 0.34
CA ALA A 889 -17.86 6.00 1.02
C ALA A 889 -19.40 6.07 1.10
N ASN A 890 -20.00 7.26 1.08
CA ASN A 890 -21.45 7.44 1.11
C ASN A 890 -22.14 6.64 -0.02
N PHE A 891 -21.54 6.63 -1.21
CA PHE A 891 -22.07 5.99 -2.42
C PHE A 891 -21.98 4.46 -2.31
N THR A 892 -20.83 3.94 -1.84
CA THR A 892 -20.60 2.50 -1.64
C THR A 892 -21.52 1.92 -0.56
N ILE A 893 -21.72 2.63 0.56
CA ILE A 893 -22.66 2.24 1.62
C ILE A 893 -24.10 2.15 1.08
N MET A 894 -24.51 3.13 0.27
CA MET A 894 -25.84 3.15 -0.35
C MET A 894 -25.99 2.07 -1.42
N ALA A 895 -24.95 1.77 -2.19
CA ALA A 895 -24.93 0.66 -3.15
C ALA A 895 -25.15 -0.69 -2.44
N ILE A 896 -24.36 -0.99 -1.40
CA ILE A 896 -24.51 -2.22 -0.60
C ILE A 896 -25.91 -2.31 0.02
N PHE A 897 -26.46 -1.19 0.53
CA PHE A 897 -27.83 -1.16 1.06
C PHE A 897 -28.87 -1.51 -0.01
N LEU A 898 -28.79 -0.93 -1.21
CA LEU A 898 -29.72 -1.22 -2.31
C LEU A 898 -29.58 -2.65 -2.82
N TRP A 899 -28.37 -3.18 -2.89
CA TRP A 899 -28.09 -4.59 -3.16
C TRP A 899 -28.73 -5.54 -2.15
N VAL A 900 -28.62 -5.26 -0.85
CA VAL A 900 -29.28 -6.06 0.20
C VAL A 900 -30.81 -5.95 0.09
N LYS A 901 -31.35 -4.75 -0.10
CA LYS A 901 -32.79 -4.49 -0.25
C LYS A 901 -33.41 -5.26 -1.43
N SER A 902 -32.68 -5.41 -2.54
CA SER A 902 -33.11 -6.15 -3.74
C SER A 902 -33.33 -7.66 -3.54
N GLY A 903 -32.83 -8.23 -2.42
CA GLY A 903 -32.94 -9.66 -2.10
C GLY A 903 -34.03 -10.02 -1.10
N GLN A 904 -34.90 -9.08 -0.73
CA GLN A 904 -35.94 -9.31 0.28
C GLN A 904 -37.29 -9.68 -0.36
N PRO A 905 -38.02 -10.68 0.19
CA PRO A 905 -39.35 -11.03 -0.30
C PRO A 905 -40.35 -9.91 -0.07
N ILE A 906 -41.14 -9.59 -1.09
CA ILE A 906 -42.21 -8.59 -1.00
C ILE A 906 -43.34 -9.18 -0.14
N ALA A 907 -43.57 -8.61 1.04
CA ALA A 907 -44.70 -8.99 1.88
C ALA A 907 -46.02 -8.72 1.13
N LYS A 908 -46.75 -9.79 0.78
CA LYS A 908 -48.14 -9.67 0.34
C LYS A 908 -48.96 -9.11 1.50
N ARG A 909 -49.53 -7.91 1.32
CA ARG A 909 -50.68 -7.49 2.12
C ARG A 909 -51.89 -8.24 1.58
N GLU A 910 -52.31 -9.28 2.28
CA GLU A 910 -53.64 -9.84 2.07
C GLU A 910 -54.67 -8.78 2.46
N ALA A 911 -55.63 -8.56 1.57
CA ALA A 911 -56.74 -7.66 1.82
C ALA A 911 -57.72 -8.34 2.78
N THR A 912 -58.26 -7.57 3.72
CA THR A 912 -59.22 -8.05 4.71
C THR A 912 -60.61 -8.22 4.08
N ASP A 913 -60.85 -9.35 3.43
CA ASP A 913 -62.21 -9.81 3.15
C ASP A 913 -62.73 -10.69 4.30
N LYS A 914 -63.90 -10.34 4.84
CA LYS A 914 -64.59 -11.10 5.90
C LYS A 914 -65.42 -12.22 5.28
N PRO A 915 -65.26 -13.48 5.71
CA PRO A 915 -66.32 -14.47 5.60
C PRO A 915 -67.24 -14.43 6.82
N LYS A 916 -68.55 -14.56 6.58
CA LYS A 916 -69.51 -15.07 7.58
C LYS A 916 -69.56 -16.60 7.45
N GLY A 917 -69.84 -17.32 8.53
CA GLY A 917 -70.36 -18.69 8.45
C GLY A 917 -69.70 -19.72 9.37
N ASP A 918 -70.35 -19.94 10.51
CA ASP A 918 -70.61 -21.23 11.17
C ASP A 918 -69.50 -22.15 11.72
N ILE A 919 -69.97 -23.03 12.61
CA ILE A 919 -69.26 -23.79 13.64
C ILE A 919 -69.12 -25.25 13.21
N SER A 920 -67.97 -25.87 13.45
CA SER A 920 -67.90 -27.31 13.80
C SER A 920 -66.58 -27.67 14.48
N GLU A 921 -66.61 -28.69 15.34
CA GLU A 921 -65.49 -29.16 16.16
C GLU A 921 -64.54 -30.09 15.39
N GLY A 922 -63.27 -30.15 15.79
CA GLY A 922 -62.33 -31.15 15.27
C GLY A 922 -60.95 -31.11 15.94
N LYS A 923 -60.54 -32.21 16.57
CA LYS A 923 -59.21 -32.37 17.18
C LYS A 923 -58.11 -32.51 16.12
N GLY A 924 -56.94 -31.91 16.37
CA GLY A 924 -55.72 -32.21 15.61
C GLY A 924 -54.52 -31.36 16.04
N VAL A 925 -53.66 -31.87 16.92
CA VAL A 925 -52.36 -31.26 17.20
C VAL A 925 -51.40 -31.68 16.11
N SER A 926 -50.99 -30.76 15.23
CA SER A 926 -49.89 -30.97 14.28
C SER A 926 -48.69 -30.10 14.65
N ILE A 927 -47.53 -30.73 14.76
CA ILE A 927 -46.26 -30.05 15.03
C ILE A 927 -45.78 -29.46 13.70
N THR A 928 -45.77 -28.12 13.61
CA THR A 928 -45.25 -27.42 12.42
C THR A 928 -43.78 -27.06 12.62
N THR A 929 -42.91 -27.74 11.88
CA THR A 929 -41.50 -27.35 11.72
C THR A 929 -41.39 -25.98 11.05
N PRO A 930 -40.48 -25.09 11.50
CA PRO A 930 -40.32 -23.77 10.90
C PRO A 930 -39.71 -23.89 9.49
N SER A 931 -40.50 -23.57 8.46
CA SER A 931 -40.02 -23.51 7.08
C SER A 931 -39.08 -22.32 6.86
N SER A 932 -37.99 -22.56 6.12
CA SER A 932 -37.10 -21.49 5.67
C SER A 932 -37.83 -20.56 4.68
N PRO A 933 -37.68 -19.23 4.78
CA PRO A 933 -38.30 -18.31 3.84
C PRO A 933 -37.72 -18.49 2.43
N PRO A 934 -38.53 -18.27 1.37
CA PRO A 934 -38.10 -18.51 -0.01
C PRO A 934 -36.97 -17.58 -0.45
N THR A 935 -35.98 -18.15 -1.13
CA THR A 935 -34.88 -17.43 -1.77
C THR A 935 -35.37 -16.65 -2.98
N VAL A 936 -35.15 -15.32 -3.00
CA VAL A 936 -35.50 -14.45 -4.13
C VAL A 936 -34.31 -14.35 -5.08
N GLU A 937 -34.47 -14.84 -6.31
CA GLU A 937 -33.47 -14.70 -7.36
C GLU A 937 -33.31 -13.25 -7.83
N ARG A 938 -32.12 -12.89 -8.32
CA ARG A 938 -31.81 -11.56 -8.86
C ARG A 938 -31.50 -11.65 -10.35
N ASN A 939 -32.27 -10.96 -11.19
CA ASN A 939 -31.89 -10.77 -12.59
C ASN A 939 -30.85 -9.63 -12.69
N LEU A 940 -29.58 -9.98 -12.93
CA LEU A 940 -28.47 -9.05 -12.96
C LEU A 940 -28.17 -8.49 -14.37
N LEU A 941 -28.59 -9.19 -15.43
CA LEU A 941 -28.16 -8.91 -16.79
C LEU A 941 -28.72 -7.58 -17.32
N SER A 942 -30.04 -7.35 -17.22
CA SER A 942 -30.63 -6.11 -17.75
C SER A 942 -30.26 -4.85 -16.95
N PRO A 943 -30.13 -4.87 -15.61
CA PRO A 943 -29.57 -3.74 -14.86
C PRO A 943 -28.12 -3.41 -15.26
N LEU A 944 -27.26 -4.41 -15.44
CA LEU A 944 -25.85 -4.22 -15.79
C LEU A 944 -25.68 -3.70 -17.22
N ALA A 945 -26.46 -4.24 -18.17
CA ALA A 945 -26.45 -3.80 -19.56
C ALA A 945 -26.86 -2.31 -19.72
N LEU A 946 -27.85 -1.83 -18.95
CA LEU A 946 -28.22 -0.42 -18.94
C LEU A 946 -27.08 0.47 -18.42
N VAL A 947 -26.44 0.08 -17.31
CA VAL A 947 -25.33 0.83 -16.71
C VAL A 947 -24.15 0.89 -17.69
N ALA A 948 -23.77 -0.25 -18.29
CA ALA A 948 -22.72 -0.31 -19.30
C ALA A 948 -23.05 0.57 -20.52
N THR A 949 -24.30 0.57 -21.00
CA THR A 949 -24.74 1.42 -22.12
C THR A 949 -24.61 2.91 -21.80
N CYS A 950 -25.02 3.34 -20.61
CA CYS A 950 -24.88 4.73 -20.17
C CYS A 950 -23.40 5.16 -20.09
N HIS A 951 -22.51 4.33 -19.57
CA HIS A 951 -21.07 4.61 -19.56
C HIS A 951 -20.45 4.59 -20.96
N SER A 952 -20.88 3.71 -21.88
CA SER A 952 -20.40 3.73 -23.28
C SER A 952 -20.79 5.02 -24.02
N ILE A 953 -22.03 5.50 -23.82
CA ILE A 953 -22.51 6.77 -24.40
C ILE A 953 -21.77 7.98 -23.84
N SER A 954 -21.25 7.88 -22.61
CA SER A 954 -20.49 8.95 -21.95
C SER A 954 -19.17 9.33 -22.65
N ALA A 955 -18.65 8.47 -23.54
CA ALA A 955 -17.49 8.79 -24.38
C ALA A 955 -17.81 9.82 -25.49
N ILE A 956 -19.08 9.95 -25.89
CA ILE A 956 -19.51 10.86 -26.96
C ILE A 956 -19.25 12.34 -26.62
N PRO A 957 -19.70 12.91 -25.47
CA PRO A 957 -19.40 14.30 -25.13
C PRO A 957 -17.89 14.57 -25.03
N LEU A 958 -17.12 13.64 -24.46
CA LEU A 958 -15.65 13.78 -24.39
C LEU A 958 -15.01 13.82 -25.79
N PHE A 959 -15.48 13.00 -26.73
CA PHE A 959 -15.02 13.06 -28.12
C PHE A 959 -15.43 14.37 -28.80
N VAL A 960 -16.71 14.76 -28.70
CA VAL A 960 -17.29 15.93 -29.37
C VAL A 960 -16.64 17.24 -28.91
N PHE A 961 -16.45 17.45 -27.60
CA PHE A 961 -15.87 18.69 -27.08
C PHE A 961 -14.36 18.83 -27.35
N ASN A 962 -13.66 17.74 -27.69
CA ASN A 962 -12.23 17.77 -27.98
C ASN A 962 -11.90 17.91 -29.48
N HIS A 963 -12.84 17.63 -30.39
CA HIS A 963 -12.61 17.65 -31.84
C HIS A 963 -13.37 18.75 -32.60
N LEU A 964 -14.35 19.43 -31.97
CA LEU A 964 -15.06 20.55 -32.59
C LEU A 964 -14.31 21.88 -32.47
N GLY A 965 -14.58 22.79 -33.41
CA GLY A 965 -14.00 24.14 -33.43
C GLY A 965 -14.64 25.08 -32.40
N ILE A 966 -13.88 26.06 -31.88
CA ILE A 966 -14.34 27.06 -30.90
C ILE A 966 -15.66 27.74 -31.31
N LYS A 967 -15.84 28.08 -32.59
CA LYS A 967 -17.08 28.69 -33.09
C LYS A 967 -18.31 27.79 -32.98
N THR A 968 -18.14 26.46 -32.98
CA THR A 968 -19.22 25.47 -32.86
C THR A 968 -19.34 24.85 -31.48
N LEU A 969 -18.32 24.97 -30.62
CA LEU A 969 -18.30 24.39 -29.27
C LEU A 969 -19.45 24.86 -28.35
N PRO A 970 -19.76 26.17 -28.23
CA PRO A 970 -20.90 26.62 -27.42
C PRO A 970 -22.25 26.10 -27.91
N LEU A 971 -22.43 26.00 -29.24
CA LEU A 971 -23.66 25.44 -29.83
C LEU A 971 -23.74 23.94 -29.56
N ALA A 972 -22.64 23.20 -29.71
CA ALA A 972 -22.58 21.77 -29.41
C ALA A 972 -22.83 21.49 -27.92
N PHE A 973 -22.30 22.33 -27.02
CA PHE A 973 -22.55 22.24 -25.59
C PHE A 973 -24.00 22.57 -25.22
N LEU A 974 -24.62 23.56 -25.88
CA LEU A 974 -26.04 23.88 -25.70
C LEU A 974 -26.94 22.74 -26.19
N LEU A 975 -26.67 22.20 -27.39
CA LEU A 975 -27.36 21.02 -27.92
C LEU A 975 -27.18 19.79 -27.02
N PHE A 976 -25.97 19.57 -26.50
CA PHE A 976 -25.69 18.51 -25.54
C PHE A 976 -26.41 18.73 -24.19
N SER A 977 -26.48 19.97 -23.70
CA SER A 977 -27.19 20.29 -22.45
C SER A 977 -28.69 20.01 -22.60
N VAL A 978 -29.30 20.45 -23.70
CA VAL A 978 -30.71 20.16 -24.02
C VAL A 978 -30.93 18.65 -24.17
N SER A 979 -30.08 17.95 -24.94
CA SER A 979 -30.21 16.50 -25.13
C SER A 979 -29.99 15.72 -23.82
N SER A 980 -29.09 16.17 -22.95
CA SER A 980 -28.84 15.62 -21.62
C SER A 980 -30.05 15.77 -20.69
N THR A 981 -30.87 16.82 -20.83
CA THR A 981 -32.13 16.92 -20.07
C THR A 981 -33.24 16.02 -20.62
N ALA A 982 -33.24 15.73 -21.92
CA ALA A 982 -34.24 14.87 -22.58
C ALA A 982 -33.91 13.36 -22.49
N LEU A 983 -32.62 12.99 -22.56
CA LEU A 983 -32.12 11.62 -22.55
C LEU A 983 -32.69 10.75 -21.39
N PRO A 984 -32.75 11.23 -20.14
CA PRO A 984 -33.35 10.48 -19.04
C PRO A 984 -34.81 10.05 -19.29
N ALA A 985 -35.61 10.89 -19.96
CA ALA A 985 -37.00 10.60 -20.31
C ALA A 985 -37.11 9.61 -21.48
N ILE A 986 -36.22 9.72 -22.47
CA ILE A 986 -36.14 8.79 -23.60
C ILE A 986 -35.77 7.39 -23.09
N PHE A 987 -34.72 7.26 -22.28
CA PHE A 987 -34.33 5.98 -21.68
C PHE A 987 -35.43 5.41 -20.78
N SER A 988 -36.09 6.27 -20.01
CA SER A 988 -37.24 5.88 -19.20
C SER A 988 -38.40 5.31 -20.04
N PHE A 989 -38.62 5.82 -21.25
CA PHE A 989 -39.65 5.31 -22.18
C PHE A 989 -39.22 4.00 -22.83
N VAL A 990 -37.97 3.92 -23.31
CA VAL A 990 -37.41 2.71 -23.95
C VAL A 990 -37.35 1.53 -22.96
N ILE A 991 -36.94 1.76 -21.71
CA ILE A 991 -36.97 0.71 -20.68
C ILE A 991 -38.39 0.19 -20.50
N ALA A 992 -39.38 1.09 -20.38
CA ALA A 992 -40.79 0.73 -20.19
C ALA A 992 -41.41 0.00 -21.39
N SER A 993 -40.91 0.21 -22.62
CA SER A 993 -41.37 -0.50 -23.82
C SER A 993 -40.74 -1.88 -24.00
N VAL A 994 -39.49 -2.08 -23.55
CA VAL A 994 -38.75 -3.35 -23.70
C VAL A 994 -39.00 -4.32 -22.54
N GLN A 995 -39.12 -3.84 -21.30
CA GLN A 995 -39.29 -4.67 -20.11
C GLN A 995 -40.21 -3.98 -19.09
N LYS A 996 -41.17 -4.70 -18.49
CA LYS A 996 -41.92 -4.16 -17.34
C LYS A 996 -40.95 -3.97 -16.15
N PRO A 997 -40.64 -2.73 -15.73
CA PRO A 997 -39.53 -2.51 -14.81
C PRO A 997 -39.96 -2.80 -13.37
N THR A 998 -39.29 -3.75 -12.72
CA THR A 998 -39.58 -4.15 -11.35
C THR A 998 -38.93 -3.21 -10.33
N ALA A 999 -39.44 -3.18 -9.09
CA ALA A 999 -38.78 -2.47 -8.01
C ALA A 999 -37.36 -2.98 -7.72
N GLN A 1000 -37.08 -4.24 -8.05
CA GLN A 1000 -35.76 -4.87 -7.96
C GLN A 1000 -34.80 -4.32 -9.02
N PHE A 1001 -35.27 -4.15 -10.26
CA PHE A 1001 -34.49 -3.56 -11.38
C PHE A 1001 -33.93 -2.17 -11.02
N PHE A 1002 -34.78 -1.26 -10.54
CA PHE A 1002 -34.35 0.09 -10.14
C PHE A 1002 -33.38 0.12 -8.96
N GLN A 1003 -33.47 -0.84 -8.04
CA GLN A 1003 -32.54 -0.96 -6.92
C GLN A 1003 -31.17 -1.44 -7.41
N LEU A 1004 -31.14 -2.39 -8.35
CA LEU A 1004 -29.91 -2.93 -8.94
C LEU A 1004 -29.21 -1.92 -9.86
N THR A 1005 -29.93 -1.24 -10.76
CA THR A 1005 -29.32 -0.20 -11.65
C THR A 1005 -28.71 0.93 -10.83
N LYS A 1006 -29.42 1.40 -9.79
CA LYS A 1006 -28.90 2.42 -8.88
C LYS A 1006 -27.72 1.90 -8.04
N SER A 1007 -27.78 0.67 -7.56
CA SER A 1007 -26.69 0.03 -6.81
C SER A 1007 -25.39 0.00 -7.62
N PHE A 1008 -25.44 -0.48 -8.87
CA PHE A 1008 -24.24 -0.56 -9.72
C PHE A 1008 -23.70 0.82 -10.11
N SER A 1009 -24.57 1.77 -10.45
CA SER A 1009 -24.18 3.16 -10.74
C SER A 1009 -23.46 3.84 -9.57
N LEU A 1010 -24.03 3.73 -8.35
CA LEU A 1010 -23.39 4.30 -7.15
C LEU A 1010 -22.10 3.57 -6.74
N LEU A 1011 -21.98 2.26 -7.04
CA LEU A 1011 -20.76 1.52 -6.78
C LEU A 1011 -19.61 2.00 -7.68
N ILE A 1012 -19.87 2.15 -8.99
CA ILE A 1012 -18.87 2.69 -9.94
C ILE A 1012 -18.45 4.10 -9.51
N LEU A 1013 -19.41 4.99 -9.24
CA LEU A 1013 -19.16 6.35 -8.77
C LEU A 1013 -18.33 6.37 -7.47
N GLY A 1014 -18.72 5.58 -6.47
CA GLY A 1014 -18.04 5.51 -5.17
C GLY A 1014 -16.60 5.00 -5.27
N VAL A 1015 -16.36 3.95 -6.05
CA VAL A 1015 -15.02 3.41 -6.29
C VAL A 1015 -14.17 4.41 -7.08
N SER A 1016 -14.69 5.00 -8.16
CA SER A 1016 -13.96 5.99 -8.96
C SER A 1016 -13.58 7.24 -8.17
N LEU A 1017 -14.46 7.73 -7.29
CA LEU A 1017 -14.16 8.88 -6.42
C LEU A 1017 -13.19 8.51 -5.29
N ALA A 1018 -13.27 7.29 -4.75
CA ALA A 1018 -12.31 6.81 -3.76
C ALA A 1018 -10.89 6.70 -4.37
N THR A 1019 -10.75 6.12 -5.56
CA THR A 1019 -9.45 6.08 -6.26
C THR A 1019 -8.97 7.48 -6.63
N LEU A 1020 -9.85 8.34 -7.16
CA LEU A 1020 -9.49 9.71 -7.51
C LEU A 1020 -9.04 10.52 -6.28
N SER A 1021 -9.59 10.28 -5.09
CA SER A 1021 -9.20 11.00 -3.86
C SER A 1021 -7.72 10.82 -3.48
N THR A 1022 -7.07 9.76 -3.98
CA THR A 1022 -5.62 9.52 -3.79
C THR A 1022 -4.73 10.23 -4.81
N LEU A 1023 -5.28 10.62 -5.96
CA LEU A 1023 -4.55 11.31 -7.05
C LEU A 1023 -4.84 12.81 -7.07
N ASN A 1024 -6.11 13.18 -6.94
CA ASN A 1024 -6.60 14.56 -6.85
C ASN A 1024 -7.74 14.61 -5.82
N PHE A 1025 -7.36 14.85 -4.56
CA PHE A 1025 -8.27 15.00 -3.42
C PHE A 1025 -9.38 16.02 -3.70
N SER A 1026 -9.01 17.18 -4.24
CA SER A 1026 -9.88 18.34 -4.40
C SER A 1026 -10.96 18.10 -5.45
N LEU A 1027 -10.61 17.53 -6.61
CA LEU A 1027 -11.58 17.12 -7.63
C LEU A 1027 -12.52 16.02 -7.12
N ALA A 1028 -12.00 15.02 -6.39
CA ALA A 1028 -12.81 13.95 -5.82
C ALA A 1028 -13.80 14.47 -4.77
N PHE A 1029 -13.38 15.40 -3.92
CA PHE A 1029 -14.25 16.02 -2.91
C PHE A 1029 -15.35 16.88 -3.56
N LEU A 1030 -14.98 17.75 -4.49
CA LEU A 1030 -15.93 18.64 -5.18
C LEU A 1030 -16.98 17.84 -5.97
N VAL A 1031 -16.57 16.89 -6.80
CA VAL A 1031 -17.48 16.04 -7.58
C VAL A 1031 -18.29 15.13 -6.65
N GLY A 1032 -17.70 14.59 -5.59
CA GLY A 1032 -18.40 13.77 -4.60
C GLY A 1032 -19.49 14.53 -3.84
N LEU A 1033 -19.25 15.79 -3.48
CA LEU A 1033 -20.26 16.64 -2.84
C LEU A 1033 -21.40 16.98 -3.80
N LEU A 1034 -21.07 17.38 -5.04
CA LEU A 1034 -22.06 17.69 -6.09
C LEU A 1034 -22.89 16.47 -6.52
N ALA A 1035 -22.30 15.27 -6.52
CA ALA A 1035 -22.99 14.02 -6.84
C ALA A 1035 -23.77 13.43 -5.65
N SER A 1036 -23.55 13.89 -4.42
CA SER A 1036 -24.18 13.35 -3.21
C SER A 1036 -25.73 13.30 -3.21
N PRO A 1037 -26.49 14.17 -3.90
CA PRO A 1037 -27.95 14.04 -3.98
C PRO A 1037 -28.41 12.74 -4.64
N LEU A 1038 -27.63 12.18 -5.58
CA LEU A 1038 -27.93 10.91 -6.26
C LEU A 1038 -28.14 9.76 -5.26
N THR A 1039 -27.46 9.79 -4.13
CA THR A 1039 -27.53 8.80 -3.05
C THR A 1039 -28.95 8.66 -2.47
N PHE A 1040 -29.62 9.77 -2.17
CA PHE A 1040 -30.87 9.76 -1.39
C PHE A 1040 -32.14 9.63 -2.23
N ILE A 1041 -32.07 9.97 -3.51
CA ILE A 1041 -33.23 10.05 -4.40
C ILE A 1041 -33.81 8.65 -4.68
N GLN A 1042 -35.12 8.47 -4.46
CA GLN A 1042 -35.84 7.21 -4.73
C GLN A 1042 -37.03 7.45 -5.67
N PRO A 1043 -37.44 6.46 -6.50
CA PRO A 1043 -38.64 6.59 -7.32
C PRO A 1043 -39.89 6.74 -6.45
N THR A 1044 -40.66 7.81 -6.64
CA THR A 1044 -41.91 8.07 -5.90
C THR A 1044 -43.13 8.02 -6.82
N LYS A 1045 -44.29 7.64 -6.26
CA LYS A 1045 -45.59 7.67 -6.97
C LYS A 1045 -46.26 9.05 -6.93
N ASN A 1046 -45.85 9.93 -6.02
CA ASN A 1046 -46.44 11.27 -5.87
C ASN A 1046 -45.79 12.25 -6.84
N LEU A 1047 -46.60 12.72 -7.81
CA LEU A 1047 -46.19 13.63 -8.90
C LEU A 1047 -45.43 14.86 -8.40
N VAL A 1048 -45.90 15.52 -7.34
CA VAL A 1048 -45.29 16.76 -6.82
C VAL A 1048 -43.88 16.48 -6.30
N THR A 1049 -43.73 15.43 -5.48
CA THR A 1049 -42.40 15.03 -4.96
C THR A 1049 -41.45 14.60 -6.08
N ARG A 1050 -41.97 13.93 -7.12
CA ARG A 1050 -41.16 13.51 -8.27
C ARG A 1050 -40.66 14.70 -9.07
N LEU A 1051 -41.53 15.66 -9.38
CA LEU A 1051 -41.15 16.90 -10.09
C LEU A 1051 -40.07 17.66 -9.31
N PHE A 1052 -40.21 17.79 -7.99
CA PHE A 1052 -39.19 18.40 -7.13
C PHE A 1052 -37.84 17.66 -7.20
N LEU A 1053 -37.82 16.33 -7.09
CA LEU A 1053 -36.58 15.54 -7.18
C LEU A 1053 -35.93 15.61 -8.56
N VAL A 1054 -36.71 15.68 -9.65
CA VAL A 1054 -36.20 15.86 -11.01
C VAL A 1054 -35.61 17.25 -11.20
N ILE A 1055 -36.24 18.31 -10.67
CA ILE A 1055 -35.67 19.67 -10.68
C ILE A 1055 -34.34 19.71 -9.92
N LEU A 1056 -34.27 19.10 -8.73
CA LEU A 1056 -33.04 19.00 -7.95
C LEU A 1056 -31.92 18.27 -8.73
N LEU A 1057 -32.26 17.23 -9.48
CA LEU A 1057 -31.31 16.54 -10.36
C LEU A 1057 -30.85 17.42 -11.51
N ILE A 1058 -31.73 18.16 -12.18
CA ILE A 1058 -31.35 19.06 -13.28
C ILE A 1058 -30.38 20.14 -12.78
N LEU A 1059 -30.64 20.73 -11.61
CA LEU A 1059 -29.74 21.71 -10.96
C LEU A 1059 -28.37 21.12 -10.59
N THR A 1060 -28.30 19.81 -10.33
CA THR A 1060 -27.06 19.09 -9.97
C THR A 1060 -26.48 18.29 -11.15
N SER A 1061 -26.93 18.59 -12.37
CA SER A 1061 -26.38 17.99 -13.59
C SER A 1061 -25.06 18.65 -13.99
N PRO A 1062 -24.06 17.90 -14.50
CA PRO A 1062 -22.76 18.47 -14.86
C PRO A 1062 -22.84 19.68 -15.83
N PRO A 1063 -23.67 19.67 -16.90
CA PRO A 1063 -23.76 20.82 -17.80
C PRO A 1063 -24.31 22.09 -17.13
N VAL A 1064 -25.28 21.95 -16.21
CA VAL A 1064 -25.86 23.09 -15.47
C VAL A 1064 -24.87 23.62 -14.45
N VAL A 1065 -24.13 22.75 -13.76
CA VAL A 1065 -23.08 23.17 -12.81
C VAL A 1065 -21.95 23.91 -13.52
N ILE A 1066 -21.47 23.41 -14.67
CA ILE A 1066 -20.45 24.11 -15.48
C ILE A 1066 -20.97 25.46 -15.98
N SER A 1067 -22.22 25.53 -16.45
CA SER A 1067 -22.85 26.79 -16.90
C SER A 1067 -22.97 27.81 -15.77
N SER A 1068 -23.32 27.35 -14.56
CA SER A 1068 -23.44 28.19 -13.37
C SER A 1068 -22.07 28.68 -12.89
N ALA A 1069 -21.05 27.81 -12.93
CA ALA A 1069 -19.67 28.15 -12.56
C ALA A 1069 -19.05 29.16 -13.55
N ALA A 1070 -19.26 28.99 -14.86
CA ALA A 1070 -18.83 29.95 -15.87
C ALA A 1070 -19.47 31.33 -15.64
N TRP A 1071 -20.80 31.36 -15.44
CA TRP A 1071 -21.55 32.60 -15.19
C TRP A 1071 -21.10 33.33 -13.91
N THR A 1072 -20.91 32.60 -12.80
CA THR A 1072 -20.44 33.19 -11.53
C THR A 1072 -18.99 33.65 -11.57
N SER A 1073 -18.16 33.07 -12.45
CA SER A 1073 -16.75 33.46 -12.62
C SER A 1073 -16.56 34.59 -13.65
N GLY A 1074 -17.61 35.00 -14.37
CA GLY A 1074 -17.53 36.01 -15.44
C GLY A 1074 -16.85 35.54 -16.73
N VAL A 1075 -16.53 34.25 -16.85
CA VAL A 1075 -15.80 33.64 -17.98
C VAL A 1075 -16.79 33.13 -19.03
N THR A 1076 -16.51 33.28 -20.32
CA THR A 1076 -17.44 32.79 -21.34
C THR A 1076 -17.40 31.28 -21.45
N MET A 1077 -18.54 30.65 -21.77
CA MET A 1077 -18.60 29.20 -22.01
C MET A 1077 -17.63 28.76 -23.14
N SER A 1078 -17.34 29.66 -24.08
CA SER A 1078 -16.35 29.42 -25.14
C SER A 1078 -14.93 29.27 -24.57
N GLU A 1079 -14.52 30.15 -23.65
CA GLU A 1079 -13.24 30.05 -22.95
C GLU A 1079 -13.15 28.78 -22.09
N VAL A 1080 -14.20 28.45 -21.32
CA VAL A 1080 -14.21 27.25 -20.47
C VAL A 1080 -14.05 25.96 -21.30
N LEU A 1081 -14.75 25.84 -22.43
CA LEU A 1081 -14.64 24.68 -23.31
C LEU A 1081 -13.30 24.66 -24.08
N LYS A 1082 -12.80 25.83 -24.49
CA LYS A 1082 -11.46 25.98 -25.09
C LYS A 1082 -10.37 25.52 -24.12
N ALA A 1083 -10.42 25.98 -22.87
CA ALA A 1083 -9.49 25.60 -21.81
C ALA A 1083 -9.58 24.11 -21.47
N ALA A 1084 -10.79 23.52 -21.43
CA ALA A 1084 -10.95 22.08 -21.22
C ALA A 1084 -10.38 21.23 -22.38
N SER A 1085 -10.57 21.67 -23.62
CA SER A 1085 -10.05 21.01 -24.82
C SER A 1085 -8.52 21.12 -24.94
N LEU A 1086 -7.96 22.31 -24.68
CA LEU A 1086 -6.51 22.53 -24.57
C LEU A 1086 -5.93 21.71 -23.41
N GLY A 1087 -6.63 21.67 -22.27
CA GLY A 1087 -6.38 20.80 -21.12
C GLY A 1087 -6.22 19.34 -21.48
N TRP A 1088 -7.12 18.81 -22.29
CA TRP A 1088 -7.08 17.43 -22.76
C TRP A 1088 -5.93 17.19 -23.75
N ASN A 1089 -5.81 18.04 -24.77
CA ASN A 1089 -4.90 17.81 -25.90
C ASN A 1089 -3.43 18.13 -25.61
N VAL A 1090 -3.15 19.05 -24.68
CA VAL A 1090 -1.78 19.52 -24.35
C VAL A 1090 -1.31 18.94 -23.01
N TRP A 1091 -2.07 19.13 -21.93
CA TRP A 1091 -1.64 18.78 -20.57
C TRP A 1091 -2.17 17.45 -20.02
N GLY A 1092 -3.01 16.72 -20.79
CA GLY A 1092 -3.57 15.45 -20.35
C GLY A 1092 -4.46 15.56 -19.10
N MET A 1093 -5.25 16.64 -18.99
CA MET A 1093 -6.12 16.88 -17.84
C MET A 1093 -7.20 15.79 -17.66
N TYR A 1094 -7.37 15.31 -16.43
CA TYR A 1094 -8.37 14.29 -16.06
C TYR A 1094 -9.76 14.87 -15.81
N THR A 1095 -9.86 16.17 -15.52
CA THR A 1095 -11.11 16.88 -15.18
C THR A 1095 -12.24 16.62 -16.18
N PRO A 1096 -12.01 16.66 -17.52
CA PRO A 1096 -13.04 16.29 -18.51
C PRO A 1096 -13.48 14.82 -18.44
N ILE A 1097 -12.57 13.87 -18.15
CA ILE A 1097 -12.95 12.44 -17.98
C ILE A 1097 -13.86 12.28 -16.76
N ILE A 1098 -13.50 12.86 -15.61
CA ILE A 1098 -14.26 12.66 -14.37
C ILE A 1098 -15.66 13.27 -14.48
N ILE A 1099 -15.78 14.45 -15.08
CA ILE A 1099 -17.07 15.10 -15.34
C ILE A 1099 -17.91 14.25 -16.31
N TRP A 1100 -17.38 13.90 -17.47
CA TRP A 1100 -18.18 13.30 -18.55
C TRP A 1100 -18.33 11.79 -18.46
N CYS A 1101 -17.32 11.05 -18.00
CA CYS A 1101 -17.32 9.57 -18.00
C CYS A 1101 -17.60 8.93 -16.64
N VAL A 1102 -17.55 9.70 -15.53
CA VAL A 1102 -17.86 9.21 -14.17
C VAL A 1102 -19.13 9.85 -13.63
N TRP A 1103 -19.18 11.18 -13.52
CA TRP A 1103 -20.30 11.88 -12.88
C TRP A 1103 -21.56 11.93 -13.77
N TRP A 1104 -21.43 12.31 -15.04
CA TRP A 1104 -22.56 12.40 -15.98
C TRP A 1104 -23.35 11.09 -16.19
N PRO A 1105 -22.72 9.91 -16.42
CA PRO A 1105 -23.48 8.66 -16.58
C PRO A 1105 -24.17 8.23 -15.27
N ALA A 1106 -23.55 8.49 -14.10
CA ALA A 1106 -24.19 8.22 -12.81
C ALA A 1106 -25.44 9.10 -12.61
N TRP A 1107 -25.35 10.38 -13.01
CA TRP A 1107 -26.48 11.31 -13.04
C TRP A 1107 -27.59 10.88 -14.00
N LEU A 1108 -27.23 10.43 -15.21
CA LEU A 1108 -28.18 9.93 -16.21
C LEU A 1108 -28.97 8.73 -15.69
N ILE A 1109 -28.30 7.73 -15.13
CA ILE A 1109 -28.94 6.55 -14.54
C ILE A 1109 -29.84 6.92 -13.36
N GLY A 1110 -29.36 7.81 -12.47
CA GLY A 1110 -30.15 8.32 -11.34
C GLY A 1110 -31.45 9.00 -11.79
N THR A 1111 -31.36 9.84 -12.82
CA THR A 1111 -32.50 10.60 -13.36
C THR A 1111 -33.47 9.70 -14.11
N THR A 1112 -32.99 8.78 -14.96
CA THR A 1112 -33.82 7.76 -15.64
C THR A 1112 -34.63 6.93 -14.63
N ASN A 1113 -34.00 6.50 -13.54
CA ASN A 1113 -34.67 5.73 -12.48
C ASN A 1113 -35.81 6.51 -11.79
N THR A 1114 -35.70 7.85 -11.65
CA THR A 1114 -36.81 8.66 -11.11
C THR A 1114 -37.98 8.80 -12.10
N LEU A 1115 -37.68 9.04 -13.38
CA LEU A 1115 -38.66 9.27 -14.42
C LEU A 1115 -39.43 8.00 -14.81
N SER A 1116 -38.82 6.81 -14.69
CA SER A 1116 -39.48 5.55 -15.05
C SER A 1116 -40.69 5.18 -14.19
N SER A 1117 -40.92 5.89 -13.08
CA SER A 1117 -42.18 5.85 -12.31
C SER A 1117 -43.37 6.52 -13.02
N THR A 1118 -43.18 7.12 -14.20
CA THR A 1118 -44.20 7.90 -14.93
C THR A 1118 -45.08 7.03 -15.83
N PHE A 1119 -44.54 5.92 -16.35
CA PHE A 1119 -45.27 4.98 -17.19
C PHE A 1119 -46.01 3.96 -16.31
N LYS A 1120 -47.33 3.85 -16.49
CA LYS A 1120 -48.19 3.00 -15.64
C LYS A 1120 -47.92 1.51 -15.84
N ILE A 1121 -48.10 0.77 -14.75
CA ILE A 1121 -48.26 -0.69 -14.68
C ILE A 1121 -49.54 -1.10 -15.45
#